data_AF-A0A7J4FC39-F1
#
_entry.id   AF-A0A7J4FC39-F1
#
_cell.length_a   1.000
_cell.length_b   1.000
_cell.length_c   1.000
_cell.angle_alpha   90.00
_cell.angle_beta   90.00
_cell.angle_gamma   90.00
#
_symmetry.space_group_name_H-M   'P 1'
#
loop_
_entity.id
_entity.type
_entity.pdbx_description
1 polymer ?
#
loop_
_entity_poly.entity_id
_entity_poly.type
_entity_poly.pdbx_seq_one_letter_code
_entity_poly.pdbx_strand_id
1 'polypeptide(L)'
;MMYVSQTLHRKFVITVLILVIGTTTLLSAVIPSRAVAHKTPLSYVDILRGGYVDLDRIREHVLFLTQNCSPRVTGYPGSYRAAEYIKRTFEELGLEDVSYQWYNLTVPIDMGGRLKVYSPDMALLLNLSVYPLWPNSVHTCSTPPEGLMGPLFYVGKGEYGDYVGRDVEGGIVLLDFNSRDNWKRAVSLGAKAVLFVEPDSTSITESELKYLKFVPLNVPRAYVEKRDASAILDALERHGGELKARLITRVEWQVKRVPNVVAYKTGTGLKDQWIVLFAHYDAWSVVPGMAEGATDACGISALLELARFFSEVETRRSFMFVAFSGFGQGIAGARSFVDKLVWESNFTRALPEKAEDGKGMFLQVGIDLSPETTVSGMVYTSYFYRIYRMGVIGRGAFIRDLDAPFFKDRPGFVCFTRRMEDAWKEVYGRTWMIEGAKSFDDFAMEWDQYFPSPFVTDGDAFTAAQVQAGGGAKPGSHQFTYRTAHSYFWRRGTPLDSYSRLEDIENLRPQLEFIFCSLYDLANTNLEEMLYEASQILNREKLLLGGLRFGRLVGQVVRFDVKTGYYKPVPNAIVQISASDPARLYRHWWFEMADENGVFMTTGLSDRIRYEIAPYVLNQTTGRIVYAPDKGMYGSQAFPHEIIIHYSVGYRGTKEAPYPVVAFPCGSIEIFNMKDSQPVSGVGLAKAIEGWTAFERRMQISVNDARTHFETDHYGYVTESDVGIAFVQGGIPAELILSFEDRPEVLIGLLHNADAENPEHGRGYLVNEGETLRLTHTALHFARDLYYLNDYRTTLCEEKKIFVGVEQYHRDAEARLKSALEGLREKRPDSYYKYAISSWALETQAHGILRDDMRGIINTTMASFVLLIPFAFIAERLFFSHLKGTRRMLSMCGIFIASLALLALFHPGFAMATNVFVVLIGLAIAALTTPILLLLFGGALGAFK
;
A
#
# COMPACT_ATOMS: atom_id res chain seq x y z
N MET A 1 2.67 26.02 -92.60
CA MET A 1 2.51 24.57 -92.34
C MET A 1 2.28 24.36 -90.85
N MET A 2 1.15 24.87 -90.35
CA MET A 2 0.80 24.94 -88.93
C MET A 2 -0.65 24.49 -88.82
N TYR A 3 -0.91 23.21 -89.15
CA TYR A 3 -2.27 22.64 -89.17
C TYR A 3 -2.23 21.10 -89.03
N VAL A 4 -1.47 20.56 -88.07
CA VAL A 4 -1.55 19.11 -87.73
C VAL A 4 -1.48 18.83 -86.22
N SER A 5 -1.10 19.78 -85.35
CA SER A 5 -0.89 19.46 -83.93
C SER A 5 -2.13 19.53 -83.01
N GLN A 6 -3.28 20.02 -83.48
CA GLN A 6 -4.48 20.16 -82.61
C GLN A 6 -5.51 19.03 -82.73
N THR A 7 -5.38 18.15 -83.73
CA THR A 7 -6.38 17.10 -84.00
C THR A 7 -6.11 15.78 -83.26
N LEU A 8 -4.86 15.50 -82.85
CA LEU A 8 -4.54 14.27 -82.09
C LEU A 8 -4.86 14.38 -80.59
N HIS A 9 -4.71 15.55 -79.98
CA HIS A 9 -4.97 15.71 -78.54
C HIS A 9 -6.47 15.64 -78.21
N ARG A 10 -7.33 16.10 -79.12
CA ARG A 10 -8.79 16.08 -78.93
C ARG A 10 -9.42 14.70 -79.10
N LYS A 11 -8.82 13.80 -79.89
CA LYS A 11 -9.28 12.42 -80.03
C LYS A 11 -8.87 11.53 -78.86
N PHE A 12 -7.70 11.75 -78.27
CA PHE A 12 -7.25 10.97 -77.10
C PHE A 12 -8.06 11.28 -75.83
N VAL A 13 -8.45 12.54 -75.62
CA VAL A 13 -9.28 12.94 -74.46
C VAL A 13 -10.72 12.45 -74.58
N ILE A 14 -11.29 12.36 -75.80
CA ILE A 14 -12.67 11.87 -76.00
C ILE A 14 -12.74 10.34 -75.91
N THR A 15 -11.73 9.59 -76.36
CA THR A 15 -11.70 8.12 -76.22
C THR A 15 -11.49 7.67 -74.77
N VAL A 16 -10.73 8.42 -73.96
CA VAL A 16 -10.57 8.13 -72.52
C VAL A 16 -11.82 8.52 -71.71
N LEU A 17 -12.55 9.57 -72.09
CA LEU A 17 -13.82 9.92 -71.43
C LEU A 17 -14.94 8.91 -71.72
N ILE A 18 -14.99 8.35 -72.93
CA ILE A 18 -16.01 7.34 -73.29
C ILE A 18 -15.73 5.98 -72.62
N LEU A 19 -14.46 5.66 -72.33
CA LEU A 19 -14.12 4.45 -71.57
C LEU A 19 -14.41 4.59 -70.06
N VAL A 20 -14.41 5.81 -69.52
CA VAL A 20 -14.71 6.08 -68.09
C VAL A 20 -16.22 6.24 -67.83
N ILE A 21 -17.01 6.58 -68.85
CA ILE A 21 -18.48 6.67 -68.74
C ILE A 21 -19.17 5.33 -69.12
N GLY A 22 -18.45 4.39 -69.76
CA GLY A 22 -18.98 3.11 -70.25
C GLY A 22 -18.87 1.91 -69.28
N THR A 23 -18.20 2.05 -68.14
CA THR A 23 -18.05 0.96 -67.15
C THR A 23 -18.84 1.19 -65.85
N THR A 24 -19.74 2.17 -65.81
CA THR A 24 -20.58 2.50 -64.64
C THR A 24 -22.04 2.03 -64.76
N THR A 25 -22.42 1.26 -65.78
CA THR A 25 -23.82 0.89 -66.04
C THR A 25 -24.14 -0.61 -66.13
N LEU A 26 -23.24 -1.52 -65.72
CA LEU A 26 -23.52 -2.97 -65.73
C LEU A 26 -22.82 -3.70 -64.58
N LEU A 27 -23.20 -3.37 -63.35
CA LEU A 27 -23.06 -4.25 -62.17
C LEU A 27 -23.99 -3.78 -61.04
N SER A 28 -25.23 -3.44 -61.38
CA SER A 28 -26.36 -3.48 -60.45
C SER A 28 -26.83 -4.93 -60.30
N ALA A 29 -25.92 -5.78 -59.78
CA ALA A 29 -26.30 -7.03 -59.15
C ALA A 29 -26.80 -6.68 -57.75
N VAL A 30 -27.95 -7.24 -57.39
CA VAL A 30 -28.66 -7.08 -56.13
C VAL A 30 -27.73 -7.43 -54.96
N ILE A 31 -27.07 -6.41 -54.40
CA ILE A 31 -26.66 -6.39 -53.01
C ILE A 31 -27.91 -5.93 -52.27
N PRO A 32 -28.43 -6.66 -51.28
CA PRO A 32 -29.49 -6.10 -50.45
C PRO A 32 -28.87 -4.89 -49.75
N SER A 33 -29.21 -3.69 -50.23
CA SER A 33 -29.11 -2.50 -49.42
C SER A 33 -29.98 -2.80 -48.20
N ARG A 34 -29.36 -3.15 -47.07
CA ARG A 34 -30.00 -2.92 -45.78
C ARG A 34 -30.29 -1.43 -45.79
N ALA A 35 -31.53 -1.09 -46.13
CA ALA A 35 -32.07 0.22 -45.86
C ALA A 35 -31.69 0.51 -44.40
N VAL A 36 -30.86 1.53 -44.21
CA VAL A 36 -30.63 2.11 -42.89
C VAL A 36 -31.98 2.67 -42.51
N ALA A 37 -32.79 1.85 -41.85
CA ALA A 37 -33.95 2.31 -41.14
C ALA A 37 -33.38 3.30 -40.11
N HIS A 38 -33.70 4.59 -40.27
CA HIS A 38 -33.59 5.52 -39.17
C HIS A 38 -34.43 4.94 -38.03
N LYS A 39 -33.80 4.21 -37.11
CA LYS A 39 -34.44 3.82 -35.86
C LYS A 39 -34.79 5.14 -35.16
N THR A 40 -36.06 5.32 -34.85
CA THR A 40 -36.55 6.39 -34.00
C THR A 40 -35.67 6.48 -32.75
N PRO A 41 -35.31 7.69 -32.26
CA PRO A 41 -34.56 7.81 -31.01
C PRO A 41 -35.26 7.05 -29.90
N LEU A 42 -34.54 6.16 -29.21
CA LEU A 42 -35.10 5.36 -28.11
C LEU A 42 -35.38 6.26 -26.91
N SER A 43 -36.57 6.16 -26.34
CA SER A 43 -36.85 6.67 -25.00
C SER A 43 -36.33 5.70 -23.92
N TYR A 44 -36.23 6.15 -22.66
CA TYR A 44 -35.84 5.25 -21.56
C TYR A 44 -36.82 4.09 -21.41
N VAL A 45 -38.13 4.33 -21.62
CA VAL A 45 -39.16 3.28 -21.61
C VAL A 45 -38.93 2.26 -22.73
N ASP A 46 -38.51 2.71 -23.92
CA ASP A 46 -38.14 1.81 -25.02
C ASP A 46 -36.91 0.97 -24.68
N ILE A 47 -35.92 1.54 -23.99
CA ILE A 47 -34.72 0.81 -23.52
C ILE A 47 -35.13 -0.26 -22.51
N LEU A 48 -35.99 0.09 -21.55
CA LEU A 48 -36.43 -0.80 -20.46
C LEU A 48 -37.32 -1.94 -20.96
N ARG A 49 -38.31 -1.64 -21.81
CA ARG A 49 -39.24 -2.65 -22.37
C ARG A 49 -38.67 -3.41 -23.56
N GLY A 50 -37.69 -2.84 -24.25
CA GLY A 50 -37.14 -3.37 -25.50
C GLY A 50 -36.15 -4.54 -25.34
N GLY A 51 -35.90 -5.02 -24.11
CA GLY A 51 -34.96 -6.11 -23.87
C GLY A 51 -33.49 -5.73 -24.11
N TYR A 52 -33.17 -4.43 -24.08
CA TYR A 52 -31.79 -3.96 -24.27
C TYR A 52 -30.92 -4.19 -23.03
N VAL A 53 -31.51 -4.20 -21.83
CA VAL A 53 -30.84 -4.59 -20.59
C VAL A 53 -31.16 -6.06 -20.30
N ASP A 54 -30.27 -6.95 -20.74
CA ASP A 54 -30.45 -8.40 -20.67
C ASP A 54 -29.65 -9.00 -19.51
N LEU A 55 -30.34 -9.29 -18.40
CA LEU A 55 -29.71 -9.90 -17.22
C LEU A 55 -29.35 -11.37 -17.40
N ASP A 56 -29.98 -12.07 -18.35
CA ASP A 56 -29.65 -13.48 -18.61
C ASP A 56 -28.27 -13.55 -19.27
N ARG A 57 -27.96 -12.64 -20.20
CA ARG A 57 -26.61 -12.51 -20.77
C ARG A 57 -25.56 -12.10 -19.74
N ILE A 58 -25.87 -11.16 -18.85
CA ILE A 58 -24.97 -10.82 -17.74
C ILE A 58 -24.70 -12.06 -16.89
N ARG A 59 -25.75 -12.83 -16.56
CA ARG A 59 -25.62 -14.08 -15.81
C ARG A 59 -24.73 -15.08 -16.54
N GLU A 60 -24.88 -15.25 -17.85
CA GLU A 60 -24.04 -16.11 -18.69
C GLU A 60 -22.57 -15.66 -18.69
N HIS A 61 -22.31 -14.35 -18.81
CA HIS A 61 -20.96 -13.78 -18.73
C HIS A 61 -20.31 -14.03 -17.37
N VAL A 62 -21.02 -13.74 -16.27
CA VAL A 62 -20.53 -13.99 -14.90
C VAL A 62 -20.24 -15.49 -14.70
N LEU A 63 -21.14 -16.36 -15.16
CA LEU A 63 -20.99 -17.80 -15.05
C LEU A 63 -19.75 -18.30 -15.82
N PHE A 64 -19.57 -17.84 -17.07
CA PHE A 64 -18.41 -18.21 -17.88
C PHE A 64 -17.10 -17.73 -17.24
N LEU A 65 -17.05 -16.48 -16.78
CA LEU A 65 -15.86 -15.91 -16.15
C LEU A 65 -15.48 -16.65 -14.86
N THR A 66 -16.47 -17.02 -14.04
CA THR A 66 -16.23 -17.72 -12.77
C THR A 66 -15.88 -19.20 -12.97
N GLN A 67 -16.61 -19.92 -13.82
CA GLN A 67 -16.42 -21.37 -14.00
C GLN A 67 -15.31 -21.73 -14.97
N ASN A 68 -15.16 -20.97 -16.06
CA ASN A 68 -14.22 -21.30 -17.13
C ASN A 68 -12.93 -20.47 -17.07
N CYS A 69 -12.88 -19.40 -16.28
CA CYS A 69 -11.70 -18.52 -16.18
C CYS A 69 -11.10 -18.44 -14.77
N SER A 70 -11.45 -19.34 -13.85
CA SER A 70 -10.81 -19.44 -12.53
C SER A 70 -9.50 -20.28 -12.56
N PRO A 71 -8.48 -19.96 -11.73
CA PRO A 71 -8.33 -18.72 -10.96
C PRO A 71 -8.00 -17.52 -11.88
N ARG A 72 -8.68 -16.39 -11.64
CA ARG A 72 -8.67 -15.20 -12.50
C ARG A 72 -7.76 -14.07 -11.99
N VAL A 73 -6.81 -14.37 -11.11
CA VAL A 73 -5.75 -13.41 -10.74
C VAL A 73 -4.92 -13.06 -11.98
N THR A 74 -4.60 -11.79 -12.17
CA THR A 74 -3.78 -11.34 -13.31
C THR A 74 -2.46 -12.11 -13.40
N GLY A 75 -2.13 -12.65 -14.58
CA GLY A 75 -0.93 -13.47 -14.80
C GLY A 75 -1.14 -14.97 -14.55
N TYR A 76 -2.30 -15.38 -14.03
CA TYR A 76 -2.71 -16.78 -13.93
C TYR A 76 -3.43 -17.22 -15.20
N PRO A 77 -3.47 -18.53 -15.52
CA PRO A 77 -4.09 -19.03 -16.75
C PRO A 77 -5.54 -18.56 -16.96
N GLY A 78 -6.30 -18.42 -15.88
CA GLY A 78 -7.67 -17.94 -15.93
C GLY A 78 -7.82 -16.50 -16.42
N SER A 79 -6.92 -15.59 -16.02
CA SER A 79 -6.93 -14.21 -16.52
C SER A 79 -6.73 -14.13 -18.04
N TYR A 80 -5.85 -14.95 -18.62
CA TYR A 80 -5.65 -15.00 -20.07
C TYR A 80 -6.87 -15.52 -20.82
N ARG A 81 -7.54 -16.55 -20.28
CA ARG A 81 -8.82 -17.06 -20.83
C ARG A 81 -9.92 -16.01 -20.79
N ALA A 82 -10.00 -15.22 -19.72
CA ALA A 82 -10.95 -14.12 -19.63
C ALA A 82 -10.66 -13.03 -20.68
N ALA A 83 -9.38 -12.65 -20.88
CA ALA A 83 -8.98 -11.69 -21.90
C ALA A 83 -9.29 -12.17 -23.33
N GLU A 84 -9.09 -13.45 -23.61
CA GLU A 84 -9.47 -14.09 -24.88
C GLU A 84 -10.97 -14.08 -25.10
N TYR A 85 -11.74 -14.44 -24.07
CA TYR A 85 -13.20 -14.41 -24.11
C TYR A 85 -13.73 -13.01 -24.42
N ILE A 86 -13.26 -11.99 -23.70
CA ILE A 86 -13.69 -10.60 -23.89
C ILE A 86 -13.33 -10.10 -25.28
N LYS A 87 -12.11 -10.38 -25.74
CA LYS A 87 -11.67 -10.02 -27.11
C LYS A 87 -12.61 -10.65 -28.15
N ARG A 88 -12.88 -11.95 -28.02
CA ARG A 88 -13.77 -12.65 -28.95
C ARG A 88 -15.18 -12.09 -28.92
N THR A 89 -15.73 -11.79 -27.75
CA THR A 89 -17.05 -11.16 -27.60
C THR A 89 -17.08 -9.80 -28.31
N PHE A 90 -16.05 -8.95 -28.13
CA PHE A 90 -15.97 -7.67 -28.86
C PHE A 90 -15.89 -7.84 -30.39
N GLU A 91 -15.18 -8.86 -30.87
CA GLU A 91 -15.10 -9.18 -32.31
C GLU A 91 -16.45 -9.69 -32.86
N GLU A 92 -17.14 -10.56 -32.11
CA GLU A 92 -18.46 -11.10 -32.47
C GLU A 92 -19.53 -10.00 -32.53
N LEU A 93 -19.40 -8.96 -31.71
CA LEU A 93 -20.25 -7.75 -31.73
C LEU A 93 -19.93 -6.80 -32.90
N GLY A 94 -18.88 -7.08 -33.69
CA GLY A 94 -18.48 -6.25 -34.83
C GLY A 94 -17.84 -4.92 -34.43
N LEU A 95 -17.24 -4.84 -33.23
CA LEU A 95 -16.46 -3.67 -32.83
C LEU A 95 -15.17 -3.55 -33.67
N GLU A 96 -14.70 -2.32 -33.81
CA GLU A 96 -13.54 -1.96 -34.61
C GLU A 96 -12.23 -2.07 -33.81
N ASP A 97 -11.13 -2.41 -34.49
CA ASP A 97 -9.75 -2.43 -33.97
C ASP A 97 -9.58 -3.16 -32.62
N VAL A 98 -10.27 -4.30 -32.45
CA VAL A 98 -10.20 -5.10 -31.21
C VAL A 98 -8.78 -5.63 -31.03
N SER A 99 -8.09 -5.18 -29.97
CA SER A 99 -6.66 -5.41 -29.79
C SER A 99 -6.27 -5.53 -28.31
N TYR A 100 -5.06 -6.05 -28.09
CA TYR A 100 -4.45 -6.11 -26.76
C TYR A 100 -3.45 -4.97 -26.57
N GLN A 101 -3.59 -4.23 -25.47
CA GLN A 101 -2.52 -3.38 -24.95
C GLN A 101 -1.71 -4.19 -23.93
N TRP A 102 -0.51 -4.62 -24.32
CA TRP A 102 0.36 -5.45 -23.47
C TRP A 102 1.22 -4.62 -22.53
N TYR A 103 1.41 -5.11 -21.31
CA TYR A 103 2.39 -4.59 -20.35
C TYR A 103 2.98 -5.72 -19.49
N ASN A 104 4.09 -5.43 -18.81
CA ASN A 104 4.71 -6.38 -17.89
C ASN A 104 4.22 -6.12 -16.47
N LEU A 105 3.98 -7.18 -15.72
CA LEU A 105 3.54 -7.14 -14.34
C LEU A 105 4.32 -8.16 -13.51
N THR A 106 4.85 -7.74 -12.38
CA THR A 106 5.48 -8.64 -11.40
C THR A 106 4.41 -9.16 -10.45
N VAL A 107 4.22 -10.48 -10.41
CA VAL A 107 3.10 -11.12 -9.68
C VAL A 107 3.58 -12.42 -9.01
N PRO A 108 3.06 -12.77 -7.81
CA PRO A 108 3.33 -14.06 -7.20
C PRO A 108 2.44 -15.13 -7.84
N ILE A 109 3.06 -16.17 -8.39
CA ILE A 109 2.41 -17.32 -9.03
C ILE A 109 2.40 -18.50 -8.07
N ASP A 110 1.20 -18.95 -7.71
CA ASP A 110 0.97 -20.17 -6.96
C ASP A 110 1.25 -21.40 -7.83
N MET A 111 2.22 -22.20 -7.43
CA MET A 111 2.61 -23.45 -8.08
C MET A 111 2.00 -24.68 -7.39
N GLY A 112 1.12 -24.46 -6.41
CA GLY A 112 0.39 -25.47 -5.65
C GLY A 112 1.00 -25.78 -4.29
N GLY A 113 0.21 -26.48 -3.48
CA GLY A 113 0.62 -26.94 -2.16
C GLY A 113 0.04 -28.32 -1.81
N ARG A 114 0.74 -29.04 -0.94
CA ARG A 114 0.28 -30.30 -0.35
C ARG A 114 0.55 -30.36 1.15
N LEU A 115 -0.38 -30.95 1.86
CA LEU A 115 -0.26 -31.30 3.26
C LEU A 115 -0.28 -32.83 3.41
N LYS A 116 0.78 -33.38 3.97
CA LYS A 116 0.84 -34.79 4.36
C LYS A 116 0.71 -34.90 5.86
N VAL A 117 -0.26 -35.67 6.33
CA VAL A 117 -0.51 -35.88 7.77
C VAL A 117 -0.13 -37.32 8.13
N TYR A 118 0.60 -37.46 9.24
CA TYR A 118 1.15 -38.72 9.71
C TYR A 118 0.73 -38.99 11.16
N SER A 119 0.60 -40.25 11.50
CA SER A 119 0.45 -40.74 12.88
C SER A 119 1.75 -40.53 13.69
N PRO A 120 1.73 -40.74 15.03
CA PRO A 120 2.93 -40.64 15.87
C PRO A 120 4.11 -41.50 15.39
N ASP A 121 3.81 -42.70 14.88
CA ASP A 121 4.73 -43.71 14.31
C ASP A 121 5.08 -43.45 12.83
N MET A 122 4.75 -42.28 12.28
CA MET A 122 5.10 -41.82 10.93
C MET A 122 4.40 -42.58 9.78
N ALA A 123 3.30 -43.29 10.03
CA ALA A 123 2.45 -43.81 8.96
C ALA A 123 1.67 -42.66 8.30
N LEU A 124 1.65 -42.61 6.96
CA LEU A 124 0.92 -41.58 6.21
C LEU A 124 -0.59 -41.84 6.31
N LEU A 125 -1.33 -40.88 6.89
CA LEU A 125 -2.78 -40.94 7.07
C LEU A 125 -3.53 -40.19 5.98
N LEU A 126 -3.09 -38.96 5.66
CA LEU A 126 -3.76 -38.07 4.71
C LEU A 126 -2.72 -37.42 3.79
N ASN A 127 -3.12 -37.15 2.55
CA ASN A 127 -2.35 -36.39 1.56
C ASN A 127 -3.32 -35.47 0.81
N LEU A 128 -3.37 -34.21 1.22
CA LEU A 128 -4.40 -33.25 0.85
C LEU A 128 -3.80 -32.10 0.06
N SER A 129 -4.59 -31.50 -0.83
CA SER A 129 -4.22 -30.26 -1.51
C SER A 129 -4.42 -29.09 -0.55
N VAL A 130 -3.51 -28.12 -0.59
CA VAL A 130 -3.64 -26.88 0.17
C VAL A 130 -3.24 -25.70 -0.71
N TYR A 131 -3.82 -24.53 -0.46
CA TYR A 131 -3.67 -23.37 -1.33
C TYR A 131 -2.87 -22.29 -0.60
N PRO A 132 -1.63 -21.97 -1.02
CA PRO A 132 -0.85 -20.90 -0.43
C PRO A 132 -1.58 -19.56 -0.41
N LEU A 133 -1.40 -18.78 0.65
CA LEU A 133 -1.95 -17.43 0.72
C LEU A 133 -1.08 -16.41 -0.03
N TRP A 134 -1.64 -15.21 -0.24
CA TRP A 134 -0.91 -14.04 -0.73
C TRP A 134 0.35 -13.78 0.12
N PRO A 135 1.48 -13.37 -0.50
CA PRO A 135 2.73 -13.09 0.19
C PRO A 135 2.63 -12.04 1.32
N ASN A 136 3.50 -12.16 2.32
CA ASN A 136 3.83 -11.06 3.22
C ASN A 136 4.87 -10.17 2.54
N SER A 137 4.46 -8.99 2.04
CA SER A 137 5.32 -8.18 1.16
C SER A 137 5.99 -9.08 0.10
N VAL A 138 7.32 -9.13 0.01
CA VAL A 138 8.07 -9.98 -0.91
C VAL A 138 8.14 -11.45 -0.48
N HIS A 139 7.93 -11.76 0.80
CA HIS A 139 8.03 -13.13 1.32
C HIS A 139 6.83 -13.97 0.92
N THR A 140 7.10 -14.93 0.04
CA THR A 140 6.11 -15.88 -0.44
C THR A 140 5.78 -16.93 0.62
N CYS A 141 4.60 -17.53 0.54
CA CYS A 141 4.18 -18.62 1.42
C CYS A 141 4.86 -19.97 1.06
N SER A 142 6.06 -19.97 0.48
CA SER A 142 6.79 -21.17 0.06
C SER A 142 7.49 -21.85 1.23
N THR A 143 7.48 -23.18 1.25
CA THR A 143 8.33 -23.98 2.14
C THR A 143 9.66 -24.31 1.46
N PRO A 144 10.69 -24.74 2.22
CA PRO A 144 11.86 -25.40 1.65
C PRO A 144 11.46 -26.60 0.76
N PRO A 145 12.30 -27.00 -0.23
CA PRO A 145 11.98 -28.09 -1.16
C PRO A 145 11.61 -29.42 -0.49
N GLU A 146 12.21 -29.73 0.65
CA GLU A 146 11.95 -30.93 1.46
C GLU A 146 10.60 -30.86 2.22
N GLY A 147 9.99 -29.67 2.29
CA GLY A 147 8.80 -29.38 3.07
C GLY A 147 9.09 -29.06 4.53
N LEU A 148 8.17 -28.34 5.16
CA LEU A 148 8.22 -28.02 6.58
C LEU A 148 7.52 -29.13 7.36
N MET A 149 8.21 -29.76 8.31
CA MET A 149 7.67 -30.85 9.13
C MET A 149 7.61 -30.46 10.61
N GLY A 150 6.52 -30.83 11.28
CA GLY A 150 6.32 -30.58 12.71
C GLY A 150 5.05 -31.22 13.24
N PRO A 151 4.81 -31.18 14.57
CA PRO A 151 3.53 -31.53 15.16
C PRO A 151 2.38 -30.69 14.60
N LEU A 152 1.17 -31.24 14.53
CA LEU A 152 -0.02 -30.56 14.02
C LEU A 152 -1.00 -30.26 15.16
N PHE A 153 -1.38 -28.99 15.33
CA PHE A 153 -2.30 -28.56 16.38
C PHE A 153 -3.51 -27.83 15.80
N TYR A 154 -4.73 -28.19 16.20
CA TYR A 154 -5.93 -27.39 15.91
C TYR A 154 -6.26 -26.44 17.05
N VAL A 155 -6.23 -25.14 16.82
CA VAL A 155 -6.35 -24.11 17.88
C VAL A 155 -7.59 -23.22 17.75
N GLY A 156 -8.62 -23.66 17.02
CA GLY A 156 -9.87 -22.90 16.86
C GLY A 156 -9.62 -21.48 16.36
N LYS A 157 -9.99 -20.46 17.14
CA LYS A 157 -9.77 -19.04 16.79
C LYS A 157 -8.38 -18.51 17.13
N GLY A 158 -7.54 -19.30 17.80
CA GLY A 158 -6.19 -18.90 18.16
C GLY A 158 -6.15 -17.83 19.26
N GLU A 159 -7.10 -17.86 20.19
CA GLU A 159 -6.99 -17.10 21.44
C GLU A 159 -5.91 -17.69 22.34
N TYR A 160 -5.31 -16.89 23.24
CA TYR A 160 -4.26 -17.41 24.14
C TYR A 160 -4.73 -18.63 24.97
N GLY A 161 -6.04 -18.70 25.28
CA GLY A 161 -6.66 -19.85 25.94
C GLY A 161 -6.65 -21.14 25.11
N ASP A 162 -6.66 -21.05 23.78
CA ASP A 162 -6.68 -22.20 22.87
C ASP A 162 -5.31 -22.94 22.81
N TYR A 163 -4.26 -22.31 23.37
CA TYR A 163 -2.91 -22.86 23.46
C TYR A 163 -2.56 -23.41 24.85
N VAL A 164 -3.48 -23.33 25.83
CA VAL A 164 -3.22 -23.83 27.20
C VAL A 164 -2.94 -25.34 27.16
N GLY A 165 -1.81 -25.75 27.76
CA GLY A 165 -1.35 -27.13 27.78
C GLY A 165 -0.70 -27.60 26.47
N ARG A 166 -0.55 -26.73 25.46
CA ARG A 166 -0.02 -27.06 24.14
C ARG A 166 1.24 -26.27 23.86
N ASP A 167 2.32 -26.99 23.55
CA ASP A 167 3.57 -26.39 23.13
C ASP A 167 3.62 -26.39 21.60
N VAL A 168 3.38 -25.23 20.99
CA VAL A 168 3.32 -25.07 19.52
C VAL A 168 4.68 -24.72 18.91
N GLU A 169 5.74 -24.66 19.72
CA GLU A 169 7.10 -24.41 19.26
C GLU A 169 7.51 -25.45 18.22
N GLY A 170 7.87 -24.98 17.03
CA GLY A 170 8.24 -25.86 15.92
C GLY A 170 7.08 -26.58 15.22
N GLY A 171 5.82 -26.32 15.63
CA GLY A 171 4.61 -26.95 15.10
C GLY A 171 4.02 -26.27 13.87
N ILE A 172 3.04 -26.95 13.27
CA ILE A 172 2.14 -26.46 12.24
C ILE A 172 0.77 -26.29 12.89
N VAL A 173 0.16 -25.12 12.75
CA VAL A 173 -1.09 -24.79 13.42
C VAL A 173 -2.23 -24.74 12.42
N LEU A 174 -3.29 -25.50 12.67
CA LEU A 174 -4.58 -25.42 12.02
C LEU A 174 -5.46 -24.41 12.78
N LEU A 175 -5.89 -23.35 12.09
CA LEU A 175 -6.55 -22.17 12.65
C LEU A 175 -7.80 -21.84 11.84
N ASP A 176 -8.89 -21.45 12.47
CA ASP A 176 -10.10 -20.99 11.77
C ASP A 176 -9.77 -19.76 10.91
N PHE A 177 -10.27 -19.69 9.68
CA PHE A 177 -10.03 -18.52 8.84
C PHE A 177 -10.63 -17.26 9.47
N ASN A 178 -11.82 -17.29 10.09
CA ASN A 178 -12.41 -16.10 10.72
C ASN A 178 -11.88 -15.86 12.16
N SER A 179 -10.57 -15.64 12.24
CA SER A 179 -9.78 -15.45 13.46
C SER A 179 -9.03 -14.11 13.50
N ARG A 180 -9.41 -13.14 12.66
CA ARG A 180 -8.69 -11.85 12.51
C ARG A 180 -7.20 -12.06 12.24
N ASP A 181 -6.32 -11.41 12.97
CA ASP A 181 -4.88 -11.47 12.80
C ASP A 181 -4.19 -12.42 13.82
N ASN A 182 -4.96 -13.30 14.48
CA ASN A 182 -4.47 -14.24 15.50
C ASN A 182 -3.41 -15.24 14.97
N TRP A 183 -3.23 -15.38 13.66
CA TRP A 183 -2.12 -16.16 13.10
C TRP A 183 -0.75 -15.59 13.51
N LYS A 184 -0.63 -14.27 13.70
CA LYS A 184 0.60 -13.63 14.23
C LYS A 184 0.90 -14.10 15.65
N ARG A 185 -0.16 -14.36 16.43
CA ARG A 185 -0.06 -14.93 17.78
C ARG A 185 0.51 -16.35 17.74
N ALA A 186 -0.02 -17.21 16.88
CA ALA A 186 0.50 -18.56 16.70
C ALA A 186 2.01 -18.54 16.39
N VAL A 187 2.44 -17.67 15.48
CA VAL A 187 3.85 -17.52 15.10
C VAL A 187 4.70 -16.97 16.25
N SER A 188 4.20 -15.97 17.00
CA SER A 188 4.93 -15.42 18.15
C SER A 188 5.06 -16.42 19.31
N LEU A 189 4.23 -17.46 19.36
CA LEU A 189 4.34 -18.61 20.28
C LEU A 189 5.20 -19.76 19.72
N GLY A 190 5.79 -19.62 18.53
CA GLY A 190 6.73 -20.60 17.97
C GLY A 190 6.21 -21.45 16.81
N ALA A 191 4.98 -21.24 16.35
CA ALA A 191 4.47 -21.96 15.17
C ALA A 191 5.30 -21.63 13.92
N LYS A 192 5.69 -22.66 13.16
CA LYS A 192 6.47 -22.52 11.93
C LYS A 192 5.61 -22.27 10.69
N ALA A 193 4.35 -22.69 10.71
CA ALA A 193 3.38 -22.46 9.63
C ALA A 193 1.94 -22.44 10.16
N VAL A 194 1.06 -21.82 9.38
CA VAL A 194 -0.38 -21.71 9.69
C VAL A 194 -1.20 -22.23 8.53
N LEU A 195 -2.16 -23.11 8.82
CA LEU A 195 -3.14 -23.65 7.91
C LEU A 195 -4.51 -23.09 8.30
N PHE A 196 -5.14 -22.34 7.40
CA PHE A 196 -6.45 -21.77 7.65
C PHE A 196 -7.56 -22.72 7.21
N VAL A 197 -8.51 -22.98 8.11
CA VAL A 197 -9.71 -23.76 7.84
C VAL A 197 -10.76 -22.88 7.18
N GLU A 198 -11.27 -23.32 6.03
CA GLU A 198 -12.39 -22.67 5.34
C GLU A 198 -13.59 -22.43 6.26
N PRO A 199 -14.08 -21.18 6.34
CA PRO A 199 -15.27 -20.85 7.10
C PRO A 199 -16.54 -21.00 6.25
N ASP A 200 -17.71 -20.99 6.88
CA ASP A 200 -19.00 -20.98 6.15
C ASP A 200 -19.22 -19.69 5.35
N SER A 201 -18.67 -18.57 5.83
CA SER A 201 -18.70 -17.27 5.17
C SER A 201 -17.50 -16.45 5.63
N THR A 202 -17.02 -15.48 4.84
CA THR A 202 -15.93 -14.59 5.23
C THR A 202 -15.98 -13.26 4.48
N SER A 203 -15.27 -12.27 5.01
CA SER A 203 -15.23 -10.90 4.49
C SER A 203 -13.89 -10.54 3.88
N ILE A 204 -13.88 -9.49 3.06
CA ILE A 204 -12.65 -8.82 2.63
C ILE A 204 -11.82 -8.34 3.83
N THR A 205 -12.48 -7.85 4.90
CA THR A 205 -11.80 -7.40 6.13
C THR A 205 -11.06 -8.54 6.83
N GLU A 206 -11.68 -9.72 6.95
CA GLU A 206 -11.00 -10.90 7.49
C GLU A 206 -9.85 -11.34 6.58
N SER A 207 -10.08 -11.36 5.26
CA SER A 207 -9.08 -11.77 4.27
C SER A 207 -7.84 -10.87 4.27
N GLU A 208 -8.02 -9.55 4.42
CA GLU A 208 -6.91 -8.59 4.48
C GLU A 208 -6.06 -8.69 5.75
N LEU A 209 -6.54 -9.36 6.79
CA LEU A 209 -5.78 -9.61 8.02
C LEU A 209 -4.91 -10.87 7.92
N LYS A 210 -5.00 -11.65 6.84
CA LYS A 210 -4.23 -12.91 6.67
C LYS A 210 -2.86 -12.73 6.02
N TYR A 211 -2.50 -11.51 5.62
CA TYR A 211 -1.20 -11.17 5.08
C TYR A 211 -0.73 -9.78 5.56
N LEU A 212 0.57 -9.54 5.47
CA LEU A 212 1.22 -8.27 5.76
C LEU A 212 1.58 -7.59 4.44
N LYS A 213 1.23 -6.32 4.30
CA LYS A 213 1.42 -5.53 3.09
C LYS A 213 2.88 -5.10 2.94
N PHE A 214 3.54 -4.73 4.04
CA PHE A 214 4.86 -4.10 4.05
C PHE A 214 5.92 -4.94 4.74
N VAL A 215 5.57 -5.64 5.83
CA VAL A 215 6.54 -6.46 6.57
C VAL A 215 6.76 -7.82 5.90
N PRO A 216 7.97 -8.15 5.43
CA PRO A 216 8.24 -9.41 4.73
C PRO A 216 8.53 -10.57 5.69
N LEU A 217 7.53 -10.97 6.48
CA LEU A 217 7.68 -12.05 7.46
C LEU A 217 7.70 -13.44 6.79
N ASN A 218 8.70 -14.27 7.10
CA ASN A 218 8.84 -15.62 6.53
C ASN A 218 7.97 -16.66 7.27
N VAL A 219 6.68 -16.70 6.96
CA VAL A 219 5.75 -17.67 7.54
C VAL A 219 4.94 -18.33 6.41
N PRO A 220 5.20 -19.60 6.08
CA PRO A 220 4.35 -20.36 5.19
C PRO A 220 2.92 -20.41 5.74
N ARG A 221 1.97 -19.98 4.90
CA ARG A 221 0.53 -20.03 5.20
C ARG A 221 -0.21 -20.64 4.03
N ALA A 222 -1.14 -21.52 4.34
CA ALA A 222 -2.01 -22.11 3.33
C ALA A 222 -3.46 -22.20 3.81
N TYR A 223 -4.37 -22.31 2.88
CA TYR A 223 -5.79 -22.48 3.07
C TYR A 223 -6.17 -23.94 2.81
N VAL A 224 -7.07 -24.48 3.63
CA VAL A 224 -7.57 -25.85 3.56
C VAL A 224 -9.09 -25.79 3.39
N GLU A 225 -9.59 -26.39 2.31
CA GLU A 225 -11.02 -26.50 2.06
C GLU A 225 -11.73 -27.25 3.20
N LYS A 226 -13.00 -26.90 3.44
CA LYS A 226 -13.75 -27.37 4.60
C LYS A 226 -13.79 -28.90 4.70
N ARG A 227 -13.97 -29.57 3.56
CA ARG A 227 -13.99 -31.04 3.46
C ARG A 227 -12.69 -31.68 3.95
N ASP A 228 -11.56 -31.13 3.51
CA ASP A 228 -10.23 -31.64 3.84
C ASP A 228 -9.87 -31.32 5.29
N ALA A 229 -10.27 -30.13 5.78
CA ALA A 229 -10.14 -29.76 7.18
C ALA A 229 -10.90 -30.72 8.11
N SER A 230 -12.13 -31.12 7.77
CA SER A 230 -12.89 -32.12 8.54
C SER A 230 -12.13 -33.46 8.65
N ALA A 231 -11.52 -33.93 7.56
CA ALA A 231 -10.73 -35.17 7.61
C ALA A 231 -9.50 -35.06 8.53
N ILE A 232 -8.87 -33.88 8.59
CA ILE A 232 -7.75 -33.61 9.52
C ILE A 232 -8.25 -33.63 10.96
N LEU A 233 -9.38 -32.99 11.26
CA LEU A 233 -9.97 -32.95 12.60
C LEU A 233 -10.35 -34.36 13.07
N ASP A 234 -11.00 -35.16 12.23
CA ASP A 234 -11.33 -36.56 12.53
C ASP A 234 -10.09 -37.41 12.79
N ALA A 235 -8.98 -37.13 12.11
CA ALA A 235 -7.70 -37.80 12.35
C ALA A 235 -7.08 -37.37 13.68
N LEU A 236 -7.14 -36.08 14.02
CA LEU A 236 -6.65 -35.55 15.31
C LEU A 236 -7.40 -36.20 16.46
N GLU A 237 -8.74 -36.32 16.39
CA GLU A 237 -9.55 -36.98 17.41
C GLU A 237 -9.19 -38.46 17.58
N ARG A 238 -9.07 -39.21 16.48
CA ARG A 238 -8.74 -40.65 16.51
C ARG A 238 -7.36 -40.96 17.09
N HIS A 239 -6.40 -40.04 16.95
CA HIS A 239 -5.02 -40.21 17.41
C HIS A 239 -4.70 -39.38 18.66
N GLY A 240 -5.71 -38.99 19.44
CA GLY A 240 -5.50 -38.32 20.73
C GLY A 240 -4.84 -36.93 20.64
N GLY A 241 -4.91 -36.28 19.49
CA GLY A 241 -4.27 -34.98 19.21
C GLY A 241 -2.79 -35.06 18.84
N GLU A 242 -2.21 -36.27 18.73
CA GLU A 242 -0.78 -36.46 18.43
C GLU A 242 -0.57 -36.77 16.94
N LEU A 243 -0.62 -35.76 16.08
CA LEU A 243 -0.29 -35.91 14.66
C LEU A 243 0.93 -35.11 14.28
N LYS A 244 1.63 -35.56 13.24
CA LYS A 244 2.69 -34.81 12.56
C LYS A 244 2.22 -34.43 11.18
N ALA A 245 2.62 -33.27 10.70
CA ALA A 245 2.33 -32.82 9.35
C ALA A 245 3.62 -32.43 8.62
N ARG A 246 3.61 -32.61 7.30
CA ARG A 246 4.57 -32.04 6.38
C ARG A 246 3.85 -31.16 5.37
N LEU A 247 4.08 -29.86 5.45
CA LEU A 247 3.58 -28.86 4.52
C LEU A 247 4.61 -28.66 3.40
N ILE A 248 4.14 -28.69 2.16
CA ILE A 248 4.93 -28.38 0.97
C ILE A 248 4.15 -27.36 0.16
N THR A 249 4.66 -26.16 -0.01
CA THR A 249 4.04 -25.08 -0.80
C THR A 249 5.10 -24.40 -1.66
N ARG A 250 4.70 -23.95 -2.86
CA ARG A 250 5.60 -23.22 -3.75
C ARG A 250 4.86 -22.07 -4.41
N VAL A 251 5.40 -20.87 -4.24
CA VAL A 251 4.91 -19.61 -4.82
C VAL A 251 6.12 -18.83 -5.33
N GLU A 252 6.06 -18.34 -6.56
CA GLU A 252 7.19 -17.69 -7.23
C GLU A 252 6.85 -16.30 -7.74
N TRP A 253 7.71 -15.33 -7.48
CA TRP A 253 7.63 -14.04 -8.15
C TRP A 253 8.04 -14.19 -9.62
N GLN A 254 7.15 -13.81 -10.52
CA GLN A 254 7.40 -13.87 -11.96
C GLN A 254 6.97 -12.57 -12.63
N VAL A 255 7.73 -12.15 -13.63
CA VAL A 255 7.32 -11.09 -14.56
C VAL A 255 6.45 -11.72 -15.64
N LYS A 256 5.16 -11.38 -15.63
CA LYS A 256 4.19 -11.84 -16.63
C LYS A 256 3.87 -10.71 -17.60
N ARG A 257 3.83 -11.03 -18.90
CA ARG A 257 3.27 -10.14 -19.91
C ARG A 257 1.75 -10.33 -19.94
N VAL A 258 0.99 -9.27 -19.66
CA VAL A 258 -0.47 -9.33 -19.47
C VAL A 258 -1.18 -8.27 -20.34
N PRO A 259 -2.42 -8.52 -20.81
CA PRO A 259 -3.11 -7.60 -21.72
C PRO A 259 -4.26 -6.85 -21.05
N ASN A 260 -4.40 -5.56 -21.36
CA ASN A 260 -5.72 -4.94 -21.41
C ASN A 260 -6.36 -5.22 -22.77
N VAL A 261 -7.69 -5.34 -22.84
CA VAL A 261 -8.44 -5.52 -24.10
C VAL A 261 -9.09 -4.20 -24.50
N VAL A 262 -8.88 -3.76 -25.73
CA VAL A 262 -9.36 -2.47 -26.24
C VAL A 262 -10.17 -2.69 -27.51
N ALA A 263 -11.32 -2.03 -27.64
CA ALA A 263 -12.15 -2.04 -28.83
C ALA A 263 -12.80 -0.66 -29.09
N TYR A 264 -13.23 -0.40 -30.32
CA TYR A 264 -13.77 0.90 -30.72
C TYR A 264 -15.12 0.75 -31.44
N LYS A 265 -15.94 1.80 -31.36
CA LYS A 265 -17.13 1.98 -32.18
C LYS A 265 -17.21 3.43 -32.65
N THR A 266 -17.24 3.67 -33.96
CA THR A 266 -17.42 5.02 -34.50
C THR A 266 -18.86 5.50 -34.36
N GLY A 267 -19.03 6.73 -33.88
CA GLY A 267 -20.32 7.44 -33.92
C GLY A 267 -20.59 8.09 -35.28
N THR A 268 -21.65 8.89 -35.34
CA THR A 268 -22.03 9.63 -36.55
C THR A 268 -21.68 11.13 -36.44
N GLY A 269 -22.62 11.95 -35.98
CA GLY A 269 -22.53 13.41 -36.03
C GLY A 269 -21.52 14.04 -35.05
N LEU A 270 -21.13 13.34 -33.98
CA LEU A 270 -20.17 13.78 -32.96
C LEU A 270 -19.01 12.76 -32.82
N LYS A 271 -18.64 12.09 -33.92
CA LYS A 271 -17.70 10.97 -33.94
C LYS A 271 -16.29 11.26 -33.39
N ASP A 272 -15.87 12.51 -33.35
CA ASP A 272 -14.57 12.91 -32.81
C ASP A 272 -14.60 13.16 -31.28
N GLN A 273 -15.77 12.98 -30.64
CA GLN A 273 -15.97 13.03 -29.21
C GLN A 273 -16.11 11.60 -28.66
N TRP A 274 -15.21 11.22 -27.77
CA TRP A 274 -15.06 9.83 -27.32
C TRP A 274 -15.56 9.62 -25.89
N ILE A 275 -16.42 8.63 -25.71
CA ILE A 275 -16.73 8.07 -24.39
C ILE A 275 -15.88 6.81 -24.21
N VAL A 276 -15.02 6.79 -23.20
CA VAL A 276 -14.22 5.62 -22.83
C VAL A 276 -14.98 4.86 -21.76
N LEU A 277 -15.48 3.67 -22.06
CA LEU A 277 -16.13 2.78 -21.10
C LEU A 277 -15.15 1.71 -20.65
N PHE A 278 -15.05 1.46 -19.35
CA PHE A 278 -14.13 0.45 -18.85
C PHE A 278 -14.60 -0.27 -17.59
N ALA A 279 -14.04 -1.46 -17.40
CA ALA A 279 -14.18 -2.30 -16.22
C ALA A 279 -12.96 -3.23 -16.12
N HIS A 280 -12.62 -3.72 -14.94
CA HIS A 280 -11.59 -4.75 -14.78
C HIS A 280 -12.19 -6.14 -14.95
N TYR A 281 -11.40 -7.05 -15.52
CA TYR A 281 -11.80 -8.43 -15.74
C TYR A 281 -10.98 -9.45 -14.94
N ASP A 282 -9.96 -9.02 -14.20
CA ASP A 282 -9.28 -9.89 -13.27
C ASP A 282 -9.98 -9.93 -11.92
N ALA A 283 -9.62 -10.91 -11.09
CA ALA A 283 -10.09 -10.99 -9.72
C ALA A 283 -8.93 -11.27 -8.79
N TRP A 284 -8.87 -10.53 -7.68
CA TRP A 284 -7.88 -10.74 -6.64
C TRP A 284 -8.47 -11.57 -5.50
N SER A 285 -7.66 -12.37 -4.82
CA SER A 285 -8.02 -13.03 -3.57
C SER A 285 -6.78 -13.20 -2.70
N VAL A 286 -6.97 -13.22 -1.38
CA VAL A 286 -5.90 -13.61 -0.45
C VAL A 286 -5.46 -15.06 -0.63
N VAL A 287 -6.26 -15.90 -1.30
CA VAL A 287 -5.90 -17.24 -1.73
C VAL A 287 -5.89 -17.27 -3.26
N PRO A 288 -4.76 -16.96 -3.93
CA PRO A 288 -4.71 -16.76 -5.38
C PRO A 288 -5.24 -17.95 -6.18
N GLY A 289 -4.92 -19.18 -5.75
CA GLY A 289 -5.35 -20.42 -6.42
C GLY A 289 -6.86 -20.66 -6.41
N MET A 290 -7.63 -19.90 -5.59
CA MET A 290 -9.09 -20.01 -5.45
C MET A 290 -9.83 -18.72 -5.87
N ALA A 291 -9.18 -17.82 -6.62
CA ALA A 291 -9.78 -16.55 -7.03
C ALA A 291 -10.75 -16.72 -8.22
N GLU A 292 -12.00 -17.10 -7.96
CA GLU A 292 -13.07 -17.07 -8.96
C GLU A 292 -13.47 -15.61 -9.30
N GLY A 293 -13.86 -14.85 -8.26
CA GLY A 293 -14.15 -13.42 -8.36
C GLY A 293 -15.49 -13.12 -9.00
N ALA A 294 -16.58 -13.69 -8.47
CA ALA A 294 -17.93 -13.46 -8.99
C ALA A 294 -18.35 -11.99 -8.89
N THR A 295 -17.98 -11.31 -7.80
CA THR A 295 -18.25 -9.87 -7.62
C THR A 295 -17.57 -9.04 -8.73
N ASP A 296 -16.28 -9.26 -8.97
CA ASP A 296 -15.51 -8.57 -10.03
C ASP A 296 -16.04 -8.90 -11.44
N ALA A 297 -16.69 -10.05 -11.63
CA ALA A 297 -17.26 -10.44 -12.92
C ALA A 297 -18.51 -9.62 -13.29
N CYS A 298 -19.22 -9.03 -12.32
CA CYS A 298 -20.43 -8.24 -12.58
C CYS A 298 -20.13 -6.96 -13.40
N GLY A 299 -19.07 -6.22 -13.04
CA GLY A 299 -18.69 -4.99 -13.73
C GLY A 299 -18.27 -5.22 -15.19
N ILE A 300 -17.42 -6.22 -15.44
CA ILE A 300 -17.01 -6.57 -16.81
C ILE A 300 -18.17 -7.15 -17.63
N SER A 301 -19.08 -7.93 -17.03
CA SER A 301 -20.26 -8.44 -17.72
C SER A 301 -21.20 -7.31 -18.14
N ALA A 302 -21.35 -6.28 -17.31
CA ALA A 302 -22.07 -5.06 -17.65
C ALA A 302 -21.40 -4.30 -18.80
N LEU A 303 -20.06 -4.23 -18.85
CA LEU A 303 -19.33 -3.63 -19.97
C LEU A 303 -19.57 -4.39 -21.29
N LEU A 304 -19.58 -5.73 -21.25
CA LEU A 304 -19.87 -6.56 -22.43
C LEU A 304 -21.30 -6.32 -22.95
N GLU A 305 -22.28 -6.22 -22.05
CA GLU A 305 -23.66 -5.93 -22.46
C GLU A 305 -23.87 -4.49 -22.94
N LEU A 306 -23.16 -3.51 -22.36
CA LEU A 306 -23.13 -2.15 -22.91
C LEU A 306 -22.52 -2.11 -24.31
N ALA A 307 -21.44 -2.86 -24.54
CA ALA A 307 -20.84 -3.00 -25.86
C ALA A 307 -21.83 -3.59 -26.87
N ARG A 308 -22.60 -4.62 -26.47
CA ARG A 308 -23.67 -5.19 -27.30
C ARG A 308 -24.73 -4.14 -27.60
N PHE A 309 -25.28 -3.48 -26.59
CA PHE A 309 -26.30 -2.45 -26.76
C PHE A 309 -25.85 -1.35 -27.72
N PHE A 310 -24.65 -0.81 -27.50
CA PHE A 310 -24.14 0.25 -28.38
C PHE A 310 -23.76 -0.25 -29.77
N SER A 311 -23.49 -1.55 -29.98
CA SER A 311 -23.31 -2.09 -31.34
C SER A 311 -24.63 -2.14 -32.14
N GLU A 312 -25.78 -2.23 -31.47
CA GLU A 312 -27.11 -2.39 -32.10
C GLU A 312 -27.86 -1.06 -32.31
N VAL A 313 -27.36 0.02 -31.70
CA VAL A 313 -28.00 1.33 -31.69
C VAL A 313 -27.05 2.39 -32.27
N GLU A 314 -27.59 3.29 -33.11
CA GLU A 314 -26.83 4.41 -33.66
C GLU A 314 -26.52 5.43 -32.55
N THR A 315 -25.27 5.89 -32.48
CA THR A 315 -24.83 6.88 -31.51
C THR A 315 -24.13 8.03 -32.23
N ARG A 316 -24.35 9.26 -31.77
CA ARG A 316 -23.67 10.42 -32.36
C ARG A 316 -22.19 10.46 -31.98
N ARG A 317 -21.86 10.17 -30.72
CA ARG A 317 -20.47 10.05 -30.21
C ARG A 317 -19.89 8.66 -30.45
N SER A 318 -18.56 8.60 -30.45
CA SER A 318 -17.79 7.35 -30.56
C SER A 318 -17.51 6.76 -29.19
N PHE A 319 -17.33 5.43 -29.15
CA PHE A 319 -17.03 4.68 -27.92
C PHE A 319 -15.70 3.95 -28.02
N MET A 320 -14.93 4.00 -26.94
CA MET A 320 -13.76 3.14 -26.72
C MET A 320 -14.07 2.24 -25.53
N PHE A 321 -14.07 0.93 -25.73
CA PHE A 321 -14.30 -0.07 -24.68
C PHE A 321 -12.95 -0.60 -24.21
N VAL A 322 -12.72 -0.63 -22.89
CA VAL A 322 -11.47 -1.10 -22.30
C VAL A 322 -11.74 -2.06 -21.16
N ALA A 323 -11.28 -3.30 -21.29
CA ALA A 323 -11.26 -4.27 -20.21
C ALA A 323 -9.86 -4.29 -19.58
N PHE A 324 -9.75 -3.82 -18.34
CA PHE A 324 -8.49 -3.74 -17.61
C PHE A 324 -8.13 -5.05 -16.90
N SER A 325 -6.84 -5.37 -16.88
CA SER A 325 -6.27 -6.35 -15.94
C SER A 325 -5.54 -5.67 -14.79
N GLY A 326 -5.13 -6.44 -13.80
CA GLY A 326 -4.25 -6.01 -12.72
C GLY A 326 -4.91 -5.14 -11.66
N PHE A 327 -6.24 -5.21 -11.49
CA PHE A 327 -6.96 -4.43 -10.48
C PHE A 327 -6.38 -4.65 -9.08
N GLY A 328 -6.15 -5.91 -8.71
CA GLY A 328 -5.59 -6.29 -7.42
C GLY A 328 -4.09 -6.02 -7.23
N GLN A 329 -3.37 -5.68 -8.31
CA GLN A 329 -1.93 -5.38 -8.29
C GLN A 329 -1.70 -3.86 -8.40
N GLY A 330 -2.52 -3.12 -7.65
CA GLY A 330 -2.54 -1.66 -7.64
C GLY A 330 -2.99 -1.08 -8.98
N ILE A 331 -4.15 -1.50 -9.48
CA ILE A 331 -4.77 -1.02 -10.74
C ILE A 331 -3.79 -0.97 -11.92
N ALA A 332 -2.96 -2.01 -12.06
CA ALA A 332 -1.81 -2.01 -12.96
C ALA A 332 -2.20 -1.81 -14.44
N GLY A 333 -3.33 -2.36 -14.88
CA GLY A 333 -3.83 -2.18 -16.24
C GLY A 333 -4.23 -0.74 -16.49
N ALA A 334 -4.99 -0.12 -15.58
CA ALA A 334 -5.36 1.29 -15.67
C ALA A 334 -4.12 2.20 -15.62
N ARG A 335 -3.17 1.93 -14.73
CA ARG A 335 -1.90 2.68 -14.67
C ARG A 335 -1.12 2.56 -15.98
N SER A 336 -0.96 1.35 -16.51
CA SER A 336 -0.24 1.15 -17.77
C SER A 336 -0.95 1.81 -18.96
N PHE A 337 -2.27 1.77 -18.99
CA PHE A 337 -3.07 2.41 -20.03
C PHE A 337 -2.90 3.93 -20.00
N VAL A 338 -3.06 4.55 -18.83
CA VAL A 338 -2.91 6.01 -18.65
C VAL A 338 -1.47 6.44 -18.87
N ASP A 339 -0.48 5.64 -18.43
CA ASP A 339 0.93 5.89 -18.72
C ASP A 339 1.18 5.97 -20.23
N LYS A 340 0.66 5.02 -21.01
CA LYS A 340 0.76 5.06 -22.49
C LYS A 340 -0.02 6.22 -23.11
N LEU A 341 -1.17 6.57 -22.55
CA LEU A 341 -1.95 7.74 -22.97
C LEU A 341 -1.16 9.04 -22.76
N VAL A 342 -0.46 9.17 -21.63
CA VAL A 342 0.29 10.36 -21.24
C VAL A 342 1.65 10.43 -21.94
N TRP A 343 2.38 9.33 -22.10
CA TRP A 343 3.78 9.33 -22.53
C TRP A 343 4.01 8.86 -23.97
N GLU A 344 3.12 8.07 -24.55
CA GLU A 344 3.37 7.38 -25.84
C GLU A 344 2.35 7.72 -26.93
N SER A 345 1.29 8.47 -26.62
CA SER A 345 0.23 8.83 -27.58
C SER A 345 -0.42 7.62 -28.29
N ASN A 346 -0.45 6.44 -27.65
CA ASN A 346 -0.87 5.17 -28.28
C ASN A 346 -2.36 5.08 -28.67
N PHE A 347 -3.20 6.06 -28.31
CA PHE A 347 -4.65 6.06 -28.54
C PHE A 347 -5.12 7.26 -29.36
N THR A 348 -4.41 7.57 -30.45
CA THR A 348 -4.61 8.76 -31.30
C THR A 348 -6.03 8.91 -31.86
N ARG A 349 -6.76 7.80 -31.99
CA ARG A 349 -8.17 7.80 -32.42
C ARG A 349 -9.07 8.52 -31.41
N ALA A 350 -8.89 8.24 -30.12
CA ALA A 350 -9.66 8.84 -29.03
C ALA A 350 -9.04 10.12 -28.48
N LEU A 351 -7.73 10.26 -28.58
CA LEU A 351 -6.97 11.43 -28.14
C LEU A 351 -5.90 11.79 -29.20
N PRO A 352 -6.27 12.59 -30.22
CA PRO A 352 -5.36 12.96 -31.31
C PRO A 352 -4.12 13.72 -30.82
N GLU A 353 -2.97 13.52 -31.47
CA GLU A 353 -1.73 14.23 -31.14
C GLU A 353 -1.85 15.74 -31.30
N LYS A 354 -2.49 16.17 -32.39
CA LYS A 354 -2.80 17.57 -32.62
C LYS A 354 -4.08 17.91 -31.85
N ALA A 355 -3.94 18.73 -30.80
CA ALA A 355 -5.07 19.21 -30.03
C ALA A 355 -5.99 20.09 -30.88
N GLU A 356 -7.29 19.83 -30.80
CA GLU A 356 -8.36 20.62 -31.40
C GLU A 356 -9.51 20.68 -30.41
N ASP A 357 -10.10 21.85 -30.22
CA ASP A 357 -11.28 21.98 -29.35
C ASP A 357 -12.47 21.23 -29.94
N GLY A 358 -13.27 20.62 -29.07
CA GLY A 358 -14.40 19.80 -29.49
C GLY A 358 -14.04 18.37 -29.92
N LYS A 359 -12.74 18.01 -29.97
CA LYS A 359 -12.26 16.66 -30.31
C LYS A 359 -11.41 16.07 -29.19
N GLY A 360 -11.58 14.77 -28.95
CA GLY A 360 -10.85 14.04 -27.92
C GLY A 360 -11.77 13.24 -27.00
N MET A 361 -11.30 12.98 -25.79
CA MET A 361 -12.08 12.24 -24.81
C MET A 361 -13.10 13.17 -24.14
N PHE A 362 -14.37 12.89 -24.38
CA PHE A 362 -15.48 13.57 -23.74
C PHE A 362 -15.61 13.14 -22.28
N LEU A 363 -15.68 11.82 -22.03
CA LEU A 363 -15.77 11.25 -20.68
C LEU A 363 -15.06 9.89 -20.61
N GLN A 364 -14.51 9.59 -19.43
CA GLN A 364 -14.05 8.25 -19.07
C GLN A 364 -14.96 7.70 -17.97
N VAL A 365 -15.60 6.56 -18.23
CA VAL A 365 -16.65 6.01 -17.39
C VAL A 365 -16.31 4.58 -16.99
N GLY A 366 -16.06 4.39 -15.70
CA GLY A 366 -15.83 3.08 -15.11
C GLY A 366 -17.12 2.39 -14.68
N ILE A 367 -17.11 1.06 -14.61
CA ILE A 367 -18.22 0.23 -14.12
C ILE A 367 -17.68 -0.75 -13.08
N ASP A 368 -18.14 -0.64 -11.84
CA ASP A 368 -17.73 -1.49 -10.71
C ASP A 368 -18.95 -1.85 -9.86
N LEU A 369 -19.62 -2.94 -10.23
CA LEU A 369 -20.94 -3.28 -9.70
C LEU A 369 -20.93 -4.52 -8.82
N SER A 370 -21.86 -4.56 -7.88
CA SER A 370 -22.16 -5.69 -7.01
C SER A 370 -23.68 -5.86 -6.88
N PRO A 371 -24.21 -7.10 -6.86
CA PRO A 371 -25.63 -7.36 -6.62
C PRO A 371 -26.06 -7.22 -5.15
N GLU A 372 -25.19 -6.78 -4.24
CA GLU A 372 -25.51 -6.60 -2.82
C GLU A 372 -26.67 -5.61 -2.54
N THR A 373 -26.80 -4.57 -3.36
CA THR A 373 -27.91 -3.60 -3.26
C THR A 373 -28.44 -3.28 -4.66
N THR A 374 -29.54 -2.51 -4.71
CA THR A 374 -30.12 -1.99 -5.96
C THR A 374 -29.70 -0.55 -6.26
N VAL A 375 -28.84 0.05 -5.43
CA VAL A 375 -28.57 1.49 -5.45
C VAL A 375 -27.38 1.77 -6.36
N SER A 376 -27.62 2.59 -7.39
CA SER A 376 -26.54 3.07 -8.26
C SER A 376 -25.85 4.26 -7.60
N GLY A 377 -24.52 4.25 -7.54
CA GLY A 377 -23.69 5.36 -7.10
C GLY A 377 -22.77 5.85 -8.21
N MET A 378 -22.31 7.09 -8.09
CA MET A 378 -21.28 7.67 -8.97
C MET A 378 -20.14 8.26 -8.13
N VAL A 379 -18.90 7.99 -8.54
CA VAL A 379 -17.69 8.51 -7.87
C VAL A 379 -16.64 8.94 -8.88
N TYR A 380 -15.91 10.02 -8.63
CA TYR A 380 -14.85 10.49 -9.53
C TYR A 380 -13.43 10.09 -9.08
N THR A 381 -13.29 9.60 -7.84
CA THR A 381 -12.02 9.18 -7.22
C THR A 381 -12.31 8.10 -6.18
N SER A 382 -11.25 7.44 -5.73
CA SER A 382 -11.25 6.44 -4.68
C SER A 382 -10.12 6.70 -3.67
N TYR A 383 -9.85 5.72 -2.80
CA TYR A 383 -8.78 5.78 -1.81
C TYR A 383 -7.39 5.43 -2.34
N PHE A 384 -7.25 5.04 -3.62
CA PHE A 384 -5.95 4.64 -4.19
C PHE A 384 -5.01 5.83 -4.37
N TYR A 385 -5.36 6.83 -5.21
CA TYR A 385 -4.59 8.08 -5.28
C TYR A 385 -5.09 9.17 -4.32
N ARG A 386 -6.32 9.01 -3.78
CA ARG A 386 -7.02 9.89 -2.83
C ARG A 386 -6.68 11.37 -3.01
N ILE A 387 -7.24 11.98 -4.03
CA ILE A 387 -6.91 13.35 -4.43
C ILE A 387 -7.72 14.35 -3.60
N TYR A 388 -7.21 14.73 -2.43
CA TYR A 388 -7.79 15.73 -1.52
C TYR A 388 -7.07 17.09 -1.57
N ARG A 389 -7.79 18.17 -1.26
CA ARG A 389 -7.29 19.54 -1.15
C ARG A 389 -7.43 20.08 0.28
N MET A 390 -6.34 20.09 1.04
CA MET A 390 -6.26 20.87 2.29
C MET A 390 -6.06 22.36 1.98
N GLY A 391 -6.95 23.22 2.50
CA GLY A 391 -6.61 24.60 2.88
C GLY A 391 -6.49 25.68 1.78
N VAL A 392 -7.43 26.61 1.81
CA VAL A 392 -7.29 28.07 1.54
C VAL A 392 -7.05 28.60 0.11
N ILE A 393 -6.58 27.85 -0.90
CA ILE A 393 -6.33 28.48 -2.23
C ILE A 393 -6.83 27.65 -3.42
N GLY A 394 -8.09 27.87 -3.89
CA GLY A 394 -8.47 27.97 -5.33
C GLY A 394 -9.37 26.91 -6.03
N ARG A 395 -10.70 27.05 -6.09
CA ARG A 395 -11.66 26.22 -6.90
C ARG A 395 -11.07 25.51 -8.14
N GLY A 396 -11.30 24.19 -8.35
CA GLY A 396 -11.03 23.57 -9.67
C GLY A 396 -10.53 22.11 -9.79
N ALA A 397 -10.81 21.19 -8.87
CA ALA A 397 -10.37 19.79 -9.04
C ALA A 397 -11.24 18.97 -10.03
N PHE A 398 -12.50 19.39 -10.23
CA PHE A 398 -13.47 18.68 -11.08
C PHE A 398 -14.10 19.61 -12.11
N ILE A 399 -14.67 18.99 -13.14
CA ILE A 399 -15.52 19.72 -14.06
C ILE A 399 -16.81 20.03 -13.32
N ARG A 400 -16.90 21.28 -12.87
CA ARG A 400 -18.01 21.84 -12.05
C ARG A 400 -19.42 21.51 -12.56
N ASP A 401 -19.54 21.19 -13.83
CA ASP A 401 -20.81 21.01 -14.54
C ASP A 401 -21.04 19.53 -14.96
N LEU A 402 -20.16 18.59 -14.59
CA LEU A 402 -20.34 17.15 -14.90
C LEU A 402 -21.54 16.53 -14.18
N ASP A 403 -21.86 17.01 -12.97
CA ASP A 403 -23.00 16.55 -12.17
C ASP A 403 -24.34 17.11 -12.69
N ALA A 404 -24.31 18.18 -13.47
CA ALA A 404 -25.50 18.94 -13.84
C ALA A 404 -26.49 18.13 -14.69
N PRO A 405 -26.08 17.41 -15.75
CA PRO A 405 -26.99 16.56 -16.52
C PRO A 405 -27.63 15.44 -15.68
N PHE A 406 -26.92 14.97 -14.65
CA PHE A 406 -27.33 13.84 -13.83
C PHE A 406 -28.32 14.22 -12.74
N PHE A 407 -28.10 15.35 -12.05
CA PHE A 407 -28.79 15.65 -10.79
C PHE A 407 -29.48 17.03 -10.74
N LYS A 408 -29.15 17.97 -11.64
CA LYS A 408 -29.68 19.34 -11.58
C LYS A 408 -30.85 19.53 -12.55
N ASP A 409 -32.05 19.71 -12.01
CA ASP A 409 -33.23 20.07 -12.80
C ASP A 409 -33.21 21.57 -13.14
N ARG A 410 -33.22 21.93 -14.43
CA ARG A 410 -33.13 23.32 -14.90
C ARG A 410 -34.16 23.61 -16.00
N PRO A 411 -34.71 24.83 -16.10
CA PRO A 411 -35.62 25.18 -17.20
C PRO A 411 -34.98 24.93 -18.57
N GLY A 412 -35.60 24.07 -19.38
CA GLY A 412 -35.09 23.68 -20.71
C GLY A 412 -34.18 22.44 -20.73
N PHE A 413 -33.82 21.87 -19.57
CA PHE A 413 -32.95 20.69 -19.45
C PHE A 413 -33.57 19.66 -18.51
N VAL A 414 -33.77 18.43 -18.99
CA VAL A 414 -34.33 17.37 -18.15
C VAL A 414 -33.20 16.56 -17.54
N CYS A 415 -33.16 16.55 -16.20
CA CYS A 415 -32.24 15.77 -15.37
C CYS A 415 -32.36 14.25 -15.65
N PHE A 416 -31.24 13.54 -15.86
CA PHE A 416 -31.23 12.10 -16.15
C PHE A 416 -31.83 11.26 -15.02
N THR A 417 -31.55 11.60 -13.77
CA THR A 417 -32.15 10.93 -12.60
C THR A 417 -33.67 11.04 -12.64
N ARG A 418 -34.20 12.23 -12.93
CA ARG A 418 -35.65 12.45 -13.02
C ARG A 418 -36.28 11.68 -14.19
N ARG A 419 -35.63 11.66 -15.37
CA ARG A 419 -36.08 10.84 -16.50
C ARG A 419 -36.13 9.36 -16.14
N MET A 420 -35.12 8.88 -15.40
CA MET A 420 -35.04 7.51 -14.97
C MET A 420 -36.16 7.16 -13.97
N GLU A 421 -36.39 8.03 -12.99
CA GLU A 421 -37.50 7.89 -12.05
C GLU A 421 -38.86 7.83 -12.74
N ASP A 422 -39.10 8.69 -13.73
CA ASP A 422 -40.34 8.71 -14.49
C ASP A 422 -40.50 7.43 -15.33
N ALA A 423 -39.44 6.97 -15.98
CA ALA A 423 -39.44 5.70 -16.73
C ALA A 423 -39.68 4.49 -15.83
N TRP A 424 -39.06 4.44 -14.65
CA TRP A 424 -39.30 3.39 -13.66
C TRP A 424 -40.73 3.39 -13.11
N LYS A 425 -41.30 4.57 -12.82
CA LYS A 425 -42.70 4.67 -12.41
C LYS A 425 -43.63 4.14 -13.49
N GLU A 426 -43.35 4.43 -14.76
CA GLU A 426 -44.18 3.96 -15.86
C GLU A 426 -44.06 2.44 -16.10
N VAL A 427 -42.84 1.89 -16.06
CA VAL A 427 -42.59 0.48 -16.39
C VAL A 427 -42.89 -0.44 -15.20
N TYR A 428 -42.50 -0.03 -13.99
CA TYR A 428 -42.50 -0.87 -12.79
C TYR A 428 -43.42 -0.38 -11.68
N GLY A 429 -44.00 0.82 -11.78
CA GLY A 429 -44.85 1.39 -10.72
C GLY A 429 -44.07 1.79 -9.46
N ARG A 430 -42.74 1.85 -9.51
CA ARG A 430 -41.86 2.22 -8.38
C ARG A 430 -40.62 2.96 -8.88
N THR A 431 -39.78 3.44 -7.96
CA THR A 431 -38.46 4.03 -8.28
C THR A 431 -37.39 3.38 -7.41
N TRP A 432 -36.14 3.49 -7.86
CA TRP A 432 -34.97 3.11 -7.10
C TRP A 432 -34.10 4.32 -6.82
N MET A 433 -33.23 4.19 -5.83
CA MET A 433 -32.34 5.26 -5.40
C MET A 433 -31.12 5.36 -6.32
N ILE A 434 -30.76 6.59 -6.68
CA ILE A 434 -29.54 6.93 -7.40
C ILE A 434 -28.78 7.92 -6.52
N GLU A 435 -27.60 7.51 -6.06
CA GLU A 435 -26.69 8.32 -5.26
C GLU A 435 -25.53 8.86 -6.09
N GLY A 436 -24.85 9.86 -5.54
CA GLY A 436 -23.66 10.42 -6.15
C GLY A 436 -23.68 11.92 -6.37
N ALA A 437 -24.83 12.60 -6.15
CA ALA A 437 -24.89 14.07 -6.27
C ALA A 437 -23.84 14.76 -5.39
N LYS A 438 -23.70 14.30 -4.13
CA LYS A 438 -22.70 14.82 -3.18
C LYS A 438 -21.29 14.29 -3.44
N SER A 439 -21.16 13.21 -4.22
CA SER A 439 -19.84 12.73 -4.63
C SER A 439 -19.09 13.77 -5.45
N PHE A 440 -19.76 14.76 -6.05
CA PHE A 440 -19.18 15.83 -6.87
C PHE A 440 -19.02 17.18 -6.14
N ASP A 441 -19.25 17.25 -4.82
CA ASP A 441 -19.08 18.49 -4.05
C ASP A 441 -17.59 18.91 -3.98
N ASP A 442 -17.33 20.22 -4.13
CA ASP A 442 -16.02 20.85 -4.20
C ASP A 442 -15.24 20.83 -2.87
N PHE A 443 -15.90 20.58 -1.73
CA PHE A 443 -15.31 20.83 -0.40
C PHE A 443 -15.28 19.64 0.56
N ALA A 444 -16.22 18.71 0.47
CA ALA A 444 -16.29 17.56 1.35
C ALA A 444 -16.32 16.29 0.49
N MET A 445 -15.39 15.37 0.73
CA MET A 445 -15.41 14.03 0.14
C MET A 445 -16.59 13.23 0.72
N GLU A 446 -17.82 13.67 0.45
CA GLU A 446 -19.04 13.12 1.04
C GLU A 446 -19.43 11.77 0.44
N TRP A 447 -18.67 11.24 -0.52
CA TRP A 447 -18.89 9.90 -1.05
C TRP A 447 -18.76 8.82 0.03
N ASP A 448 -18.01 9.06 1.11
CA ASP A 448 -17.97 8.18 2.29
C ASP A 448 -19.35 8.00 2.97
N GLN A 449 -20.33 8.88 2.70
CA GLN A 449 -21.71 8.72 3.17
C GLN A 449 -22.43 7.55 2.48
N TYR A 450 -21.99 7.19 1.27
CA TYR A 450 -22.63 6.18 0.43
C TYR A 450 -21.85 4.87 0.36
N PHE A 451 -20.52 4.92 0.56
CA PHE A 451 -19.66 3.76 0.49
C PHE A 451 -19.10 3.44 1.87
N PRO A 452 -19.62 2.41 2.56
CA PRO A 452 -19.33 2.15 3.97
C PRO A 452 -17.93 1.58 4.24
N SER A 453 -17.10 1.40 3.21
CA SER A 453 -15.74 0.86 3.32
C SER A 453 -14.79 1.55 2.33
N PRO A 454 -13.48 1.63 2.64
CA PRO A 454 -12.48 2.08 1.68
C PRO A 454 -12.50 1.22 0.41
N PHE A 455 -12.40 1.86 -0.76
CA PHE A 455 -12.39 1.15 -2.04
C PHE A 455 -11.42 1.78 -3.03
N VAL A 456 -11.16 1.05 -4.11
CA VAL A 456 -10.34 1.44 -5.25
C VAL A 456 -11.18 1.41 -6.53
N THR A 457 -10.92 2.30 -7.48
CA THR A 457 -11.49 2.23 -8.83
C THR A 457 -10.38 2.36 -9.87
N ASP A 458 -10.52 1.72 -11.03
CA ASP A 458 -9.57 1.90 -12.15
C ASP A 458 -9.51 3.36 -12.65
N GLY A 459 -10.61 4.10 -12.43
CA GLY A 459 -10.72 5.52 -12.74
C GLY A 459 -9.68 6.41 -12.07
N ASP A 460 -9.15 5.99 -10.94
CA ASP A 460 -8.16 6.74 -10.18
C ASP A 460 -6.91 7.08 -11.00
N ALA A 461 -6.49 6.21 -11.92
CA ALA A 461 -5.37 6.49 -12.81
C ALA A 461 -5.65 7.70 -13.72
N PHE A 462 -6.87 7.81 -14.26
CA PHE A 462 -7.28 8.96 -15.09
C PHE A 462 -7.33 10.24 -14.26
N THR A 463 -7.95 10.19 -13.08
CA THR A 463 -8.04 11.34 -12.17
C THR A 463 -6.64 11.82 -11.75
N ALA A 464 -5.72 10.91 -11.44
CA ALA A 464 -4.34 11.26 -11.11
C ALA A 464 -3.59 11.96 -12.25
N ALA A 465 -3.87 11.60 -13.51
CA ALA A 465 -3.26 12.25 -14.66
C ALA A 465 -3.85 13.63 -14.98
N GLN A 466 -5.11 13.90 -14.62
CA GLN A 466 -5.87 15.06 -15.11
C GLN A 466 -5.98 16.25 -14.12
N VAL A 467 -5.79 16.04 -12.81
CA VAL A 467 -6.14 17.09 -11.82
C VAL A 467 -5.11 18.24 -11.79
N GLN A 468 -5.55 19.47 -12.08
CA GLN A 468 -4.72 20.68 -12.07
C GLN A 468 -4.57 21.38 -10.71
N ALA A 469 -3.45 22.09 -10.53
CA ALA A 469 -3.23 23.04 -9.43
C ALA A 469 -3.55 24.47 -9.91
N GLY A 470 -4.15 25.29 -9.04
CA GLY A 470 -4.83 26.54 -9.36
C GLY A 470 -4.07 27.55 -10.25
N GLY A 471 -4.84 28.21 -11.13
CA GLY A 471 -4.33 29.27 -12.00
C GLY A 471 -5.28 29.70 -13.12
N GLY A 472 -6.59 29.71 -12.91
CA GLY A 472 -7.49 30.56 -13.74
C GLY A 472 -7.90 30.10 -15.14
N ALA A 473 -7.73 28.83 -15.55
CA ALA A 473 -8.41 28.30 -16.75
C ALA A 473 -8.61 26.77 -16.66
N LYS A 474 -9.84 26.32 -16.37
CA LYS A 474 -10.26 24.95 -16.01
C LYS A 474 -9.86 23.87 -17.05
N PRO A 475 -9.33 22.71 -16.63
CA PRO A 475 -10.15 21.49 -16.56
C PRO A 475 -9.91 20.67 -15.26
N GLY A 476 -10.99 20.09 -14.73
CA GLY A 476 -10.92 19.04 -13.70
C GLY A 476 -11.01 17.65 -14.32
N SER A 477 -11.12 16.61 -13.49
CA SER A 477 -11.23 15.22 -13.98
C SER A 477 -12.47 15.01 -14.88
N HIS A 478 -12.27 14.35 -16.03
CA HIS A 478 -13.29 13.89 -16.99
C HIS A 478 -13.76 12.45 -16.71
N GLN A 479 -13.42 11.95 -15.54
CA GLN A 479 -13.60 10.56 -15.14
C GLN A 479 -14.66 10.44 -14.05
N PHE A 480 -15.54 9.45 -14.17
CA PHE A 480 -16.30 8.92 -13.04
C PHE A 480 -16.56 7.42 -13.19
N THR A 481 -16.91 6.75 -12.11
CA THR A 481 -17.20 5.32 -12.06
C THR A 481 -18.59 5.12 -11.49
N TYR A 482 -19.43 4.39 -12.22
CA TYR A 482 -20.65 3.84 -11.66
C TYR A 482 -20.28 2.71 -10.72
N ARG A 483 -20.71 2.82 -9.47
CA ARG A 483 -20.41 1.86 -8.42
C ARG A 483 -21.65 1.58 -7.59
N THR A 484 -21.87 0.34 -7.20
CA THR A 484 -22.99 0.00 -6.30
C THR A 484 -22.82 0.72 -4.96
N ALA A 485 -23.77 1.58 -4.62
CA ALA A 485 -23.78 2.33 -3.37
C ALA A 485 -24.42 1.53 -2.23
N HIS A 486 -24.12 1.92 -0.99
CA HIS A 486 -24.54 1.24 0.24
C HIS A 486 -24.15 -0.25 0.31
N SER A 487 -23.14 -0.65 -0.47
CA SER A 487 -22.61 -2.01 -0.55
C SER A 487 -21.23 -2.06 0.08
N TYR A 488 -20.95 -3.16 0.79
CA TYR A 488 -19.64 -3.42 1.40
C TYR A 488 -18.69 -4.12 0.43
N PHE A 489 -19.20 -4.70 -0.67
CA PHE A 489 -18.43 -5.61 -1.53
C PHE A 489 -17.79 -6.73 -0.67
N TRP A 490 -18.56 -7.25 0.29
CA TRP A 490 -18.04 -7.94 1.46
C TRP A 490 -17.33 -9.24 1.08
N ARG A 491 -17.74 -9.92 -0.01
CA ARG A 491 -17.09 -11.15 -0.52
C ARG A 491 -15.93 -10.89 -1.47
N ARG A 492 -15.83 -9.70 -2.06
CA ARG A 492 -14.76 -9.38 -3.01
C ARG A 492 -13.40 -9.62 -2.36
N GLY A 493 -12.47 -10.26 -3.06
CA GLY A 493 -11.15 -10.52 -2.49
C GLY A 493 -11.05 -11.72 -1.54
N THR A 494 -12.13 -12.48 -1.36
CA THR A 494 -12.16 -13.66 -0.49
C THR A 494 -12.03 -14.97 -1.30
N PRO A 495 -11.57 -16.08 -0.71
CA PRO A 495 -11.60 -17.39 -1.37
C PRO A 495 -13.02 -17.93 -1.63
N LEU A 496 -14.06 -17.26 -1.11
CA LEU A 496 -15.47 -17.68 -1.22
C LEU A 496 -16.27 -16.82 -2.21
N ASP A 497 -15.63 -15.91 -2.96
CA ASP A 497 -16.25 -15.06 -3.98
C ASP A 497 -16.58 -15.87 -5.25
N SER A 498 -17.55 -16.78 -5.10
CA SER A 498 -18.00 -17.73 -6.13
C SER A 498 -19.39 -17.38 -6.63
N TYR A 499 -19.70 -17.81 -7.86
CA TYR A 499 -21.01 -17.57 -8.47
C TYR A 499 -22.16 -18.11 -7.62
N SER A 500 -21.97 -19.28 -7.00
CA SER A 500 -22.99 -19.93 -6.15
C SER A 500 -23.36 -19.15 -4.88
N ARG A 501 -22.51 -18.19 -4.49
CA ARG A 501 -22.65 -17.37 -3.27
C ARG A 501 -22.93 -15.90 -3.59
N LEU A 502 -23.01 -15.55 -4.86
CA LEU A 502 -23.35 -14.22 -5.33
C LEU A 502 -24.80 -13.90 -4.97
N GLU A 503 -25.06 -12.65 -4.62
CA GLU A 503 -26.40 -12.14 -4.39
C GLU A 503 -27.22 -12.17 -5.69
N ASP A 504 -28.53 -11.93 -5.57
CA ASP A 504 -29.43 -11.99 -6.73
C ASP A 504 -29.03 -10.96 -7.79
N ILE A 505 -28.63 -11.43 -8.97
CA ILE A 505 -28.25 -10.61 -10.13
C ILE A 505 -29.38 -9.66 -10.53
N GLU A 506 -30.65 -9.96 -10.21
CA GLU A 506 -31.77 -9.03 -10.45
C GLU A 506 -31.59 -7.68 -9.71
N ASN A 507 -30.80 -7.63 -8.65
CA ASN A 507 -30.46 -6.37 -7.97
C ASN A 507 -29.64 -5.42 -8.85
N LEU A 508 -28.97 -5.93 -9.89
CA LEU A 508 -28.25 -5.10 -10.86
C LEU A 508 -29.20 -4.41 -11.85
N ARG A 509 -30.43 -4.88 -12.04
CA ARG A 509 -31.39 -4.36 -13.05
C ARG A 509 -31.53 -2.83 -13.00
N PRO A 510 -31.95 -2.20 -11.89
CA PRO A 510 -32.11 -0.75 -11.85
C PRO A 510 -30.78 -0.02 -12.06
N GLN A 511 -29.68 -0.56 -11.55
CA GLN A 511 -28.36 0.06 -11.74
C GLN A 511 -27.98 0.09 -13.23
N LEU A 512 -28.14 -1.03 -13.92
CA LEU A 512 -27.84 -1.16 -15.34
C LEU A 512 -28.79 -0.33 -16.20
N GLU A 513 -30.08 -0.33 -15.90
CA GLU A 513 -31.06 0.51 -16.60
C GLU A 513 -30.67 1.99 -16.53
N PHE A 514 -30.29 2.49 -15.35
CA PHE A 514 -29.80 3.86 -15.21
C PHE A 514 -28.51 4.08 -16.01
N ILE A 515 -27.54 3.15 -15.95
CA ILE A 515 -26.27 3.25 -16.68
C ILE A 515 -26.50 3.28 -18.20
N PHE A 516 -27.30 2.36 -18.74
CA PHE A 516 -27.60 2.26 -20.16
C PHE A 516 -28.29 3.53 -20.66
N CYS A 517 -29.34 3.97 -19.95
CA CYS A 517 -30.12 5.16 -20.31
C CYS A 517 -29.29 6.44 -20.23
N SER A 518 -28.54 6.64 -19.14
CA SER A 518 -27.71 7.84 -18.98
C SER A 518 -26.54 7.88 -19.96
N LEU A 519 -25.89 6.74 -20.25
CA LEU A 519 -24.86 6.66 -21.30
C LEU A 519 -25.44 6.87 -22.70
N TYR A 520 -26.67 6.40 -22.96
CA TYR A 520 -27.35 6.64 -24.23
C TYR A 520 -27.65 8.12 -24.44
N ASP A 521 -28.13 8.83 -23.42
CA ASP A 521 -28.31 10.28 -23.46
C ASP A 521 -26.96 11.00 -23.63
N LEU A 522 -25.93 10.58 -22.90
CA LEU A 522 -24.56 11.12 -23.05
C LEU A 522 -23.99 10.88 -24.46
N ALA A 523 -24.38 9.81 -25.15
CA ALA A 523 -23.90 9.52 -26.50
C ALA A 523 -24.54 10.39 -27.58
N ASN A 524 -25.73 10.95 -27.31
CA ASN A 524 -26.60 11.56 -28.32
C ASN A 524 -26.93 13.04 -28.09
N THR A 525 -26.79 13.53 -26.87
CA THR A 525 -27.13 14.91 -26.49
C THR A 525 -26.00 15.89 -26.87
N ASN A 526 -26.30 17.07 -27.40
CA ASN A 526 -25.27 18.04 -27.77
C ASN A 526 -24.56 18.65 -26.54
N LEU A 527 -23.37 19.23 -26.74
CA LEU A 527 -22.63 19.89 -25.65
C LEU A 527 -23.40 21.07 -25.04
N GLU A 528 -24.03 21.90 -25.89
CA GLU A 528 -24.88 23.03 -25.45
C GLU A 528 -26.01 22.56 -24.53
N GLU A 529 -26.57 21.38 -24.81
CA GLU A 529 -27.65 20.79 -24.02
C GLU A 529 -27.19 20.25 -22.67
N MET A 530 -25.88 20.03 -22.51
CA MET A 530 -25.26 19.61 -21.25
C MET A 530 -24.59 20.77 -20.52
N LEU A 531 -24.71 22.01 -21.02
CA LEU A 531 -23.95 23.16 -20.54
C LEU A 531 -22.43 22.94 -20.57
N TYR A 532 -22.01 22.21 -21.60
CA TYR A 532 -20.62 21.91 -21.89
C TYR A 532 -20.16 22.73 -23.09
N GLU A 533 -18.93 23.23 -23.03
CA GLU A 533 -18.27 23.90 -24.14
C GLU A 533 -17.32 22.93 -24.87
N ALA A 534 -17.07 23.16 -26.15
CA ALA A 534 -16.07 22.41 -26.92
C ALA A 534 -14.66 22.50 -26.30
N SER A 535 -14.36 23.64 -25.68
CA SER A 535 -13.15 23.91 -24.90
C SER A 535 -13.03 23.02 -23.65
N GLN A 536 -14.12 22.40 -23.18
CA GLN A 536 -14.10 21.51 -22.02
C GLN A 536 -13.80 20.06 -22.39
N ILE A 537 -13.80 19.65 -23.67
CA ILE A 537 -13.42 18.28 -24.05
C ILE A 537 -11.93 18.06 -23.80
N LEU A 538 -11.58 16.92 -23.21
CA LEU A 538 -10.19 16.54 -22.92
C LEU A 538 -9.45 16.24 -24.23
N ASN A 539 -8.50 17.11 -24.56
CA ASN A 539 -7.57 16.92 -25.66
C ASN A 539 -6.13 16.79 -25.12
N ARG A 540 -5.18 16.51 -26.01
CA ARG A 540 -3.78 16.23 -25.64
C ARG A 540 -3.12 17.39 -24.88
N GLU A 541 -3.39 18.63 -25.29
CA GLU A 541 -2.86 19.83 -24.64
C GLU A 541 -3.39 19.94 -23.21
N LYS A 542 -4.70 19.75 -23.00
CA LYS A 542 -5.34 19.81 -21.67
C LYS A 542 -4.90 18.68 -20.75
N LEU A 543 -4.70 17.47 -21.28
CA LEU A 543 -4.17 16.35 -20.50
C LEU A 543 -2.76 16.64 -19.95
N LEU A 544 -1.95 17.39 -20.71
CA LEU A 544 -0.59 17.76 -20.32
C LEU A 544 -0.52 19.14 -19.63
N LEU A 545 -1.65 19.84 -19.50
CA LEU A 545 -1.71 21.18 -18.97
C LEU A 545 -1.40 21.15 -17.46
N GLY A 546 -0.35 21.86 -17.06
CA GLY A 546 0.17 21.82 -15.69
C GLY A 546 1.16 20.68 -15.42
N GLY A 547 1.71 20.03 -16.45
CA GLY A 547 2.84 19.11 -16.40
C GLY A 547 2.49 17.62 -16.47
N LEU A 548 3.51 16.77 -16.43
CA LEU A 548 3.44 15.31 -16.39
C LEU A 548 3.22 14.83 -14.94
N ARG A 549 1.97 14.89 -14.49
CA ARG A 549 1.54 14.55 -13.10
C ARG A 549 1.45 13.05 -12.84
N PHE A 550 1.46 12.25 -13.89
CA PHE A 550 1.43 10.79 -13.85
C PHE A 550 2.77 10.26 -14.36
N GLY A 551 3.66 9.96 -13.41
CA GLY A 551 5.07 9.83 -13.69
C GLY A 551 5.64 8.41 -13.71
N ARG A 552 6.92 8.35 -14.08
CA ARG A 552 7.73 7.14 -14.22
C ARG A 552 8.96 7.21 -13.30
N LEU A 553 9.37 6.08 -12.72
CA LEU A 553 10.66 5.93 -12.07
C LEU A 553 11.44 4.85 -12.80
N VAL A 554 12.68 5.18 -13.21
CA VAL A 554 13.69 4.20 -13.61
C VAL A 554 14.75 4.18 -12.53
N GLY A 555 14.78 3.11 -11.75
CA GLY A 555 15.70 2.92 -10.64
C GLY A 555 16.72 1.83 -10.93
N GLN A 556 17.83 1.83 -10.20
CA GLN A 556 18.80 0.73 -10.19
C GLN A 556 19.08 0.33 -8.74
N VAL A 557 18.82 -0.94 -8.43
CA VAL A 557 19.16 -1.52 -7.15
C VAL A 557 20.67 -1.73 -7.09
N VAL A 558 21.29 -1.14 -6.08
CA VAL A 558 22.74 -1.15 -5.90
C VAL A 558 23.12 -1.47 -4.47
N ARG A 559 24.33 -1.97 -4.26
CA ARG A 559 24.96 -2.11 -2.94
C ARG A 559 26.21 -1.24 -2.87
N PHE A 560 26.48 -0.66 -1.71
CA PHE A 560 27.74 0.02 -1.47
C PHE A 560 28.87 -1.00 -1.31
N ASP A 561 30.00 -0.81 -2.00
CA ASP A 561 31.19 -1.65 -1.85
C ASP A 561 32.30 -0.87 -1.13
N VAL A 562 32.45 -1.14 0.17
CA VAL A 562 33.39 -0.47 1.08
C VAL A 562 34.84 -0.51 0.57
N LYS A 563 35.24 -1.56 -0.16
CA LYS A 563 36.63 -1.68 -0.66
C LYS A 563 36.92 -0.73 -1.80
N THR A 564 35.91 -0.42 -2.61
CA THR A 564 36.06 0.41 -3.80
C THR A 564 35.52 1.83 -3.62
N GLY A 565 34.63 2.05 -2.64
CA GLY A 565 33.92 3.32 -2.44
C GLY A 565 32.82 3.57 -3.48
N TYR A 566 32.53 2.61 -4.36
CA TYR A 566 31.52 2.71 -5.42
C TYR A 566 30.32 1.80 -5.17
N TYR A 567 29.19 2.18 -5.77
CA TYR A 567 27.97 1.37 -5.77
C TYR A 567 28.02 0.33 -6.89
N LYS A 568 27.64 -0.91 -6.59
CA LYS A 568 27.59 -2.03 -7.53
C LYS A 568 26.16 -2.53 -7.72
N PRO A 569 25.75 -2.89 -8.95
CA PRO A 569 24.44 -3.46 -9.21
C PRO A 569 24.10 -4.68 -8.35
N VAL A 570 22.83 -4.80 -7.97
CA VAL A 570 22.26 -6.00 -7.34
C VAL A 570 21.19 -6.57 -8.29
N PRO A 571 21.46 -7.72 -8.95
CA PRO A 571 20.57 -8.28 -9.96
C PRO A 571 19.31 -8.90 -9.35
N ASN A 572 18.24 -8.97 -10.14
CA ASN A 572 17.03 -9.76 -9.85
C ASN A 572 16.36 -9.43 -8.49
N ALA A 573 16.50 -8.18 -8.04
CA ALA A 573 15.84 -7.70 -6.84
C ALA A 573 14.34 -7.47 -7.07
N ILE A 574 13.52 -7.84 -6.10
CA ILE A 574 12.10 -7.50 -6.06
C ILE A 574 12.00 -6.13 -5.39
N VAL A 575 11.43 -5.15 -6.08
CA VAL A 575 11.28 -3.78 -5.58
C VAL A 575 9.83 -3.52 -5.24
N GLN A 576 9.54 -3.34 -3.96
CA GLN A 576 8.24 -2.90 -3.49
C GLN A 576 8.11 -1.39 -3.67
N ILE A 577 7.02 -0.96 -4.31
CA ILE A 577 6.63 0.44 -4.45
C ILE A 577 5.39 0.64 -3.59
N SER A 578 5.44 1.56 -2.64
CA SER A 578 4.29 1.86 -1.76
C SER A 578 4.18 3.34 -1.47
N ALA A 579 2.99 3.81 -1.12
CA ALA A 579 2.87 5.13 -0.51
C ALA A 579 3.59 5.15 0.86
N SER A 580 4.35 6.20 1.12
CA SER A 580 4.93 6.47 2.45
C SER A 580 3.86 6.78 3.51
N ASP A 581 2.61 7.07 3.11
CA ASP A 581 1.49 7.28 4.03
C ASP A 581 0.32 6.28 3.85
N PRO A 582 0.50 5.00 4.22
CA PRO A 582 -0.51 3.97 4.04
C PRO A 582 -1.77 4.16 4.89
N ALA A 583 -1.74 5.04 5.91
CA ALA A 583 -2.95 5.35 6.70
C ALA A 583 -3.97 6.17 5.90
N ARG A 584 -3.52 6.88 4.86
CA ARG A 584 -4.38 7.72 4.01
C ARG A 584 -4.79 7.03 2.72
N LEU A 585 -4.00 6.08 2.22
CA LEU A 585 -4.16 5.48 0.90
C LEU A 585 -4.47 3.99 1.04
N TYR A 586 -5.48 3.51 0.33
CA TYR A 586 -5.92 2.12 0.39
C TYR A 586 -5.36 1.33 -0.79
N ARG A 587 -4.69 0.21 -0.49
CA ARG A 587 -4.07 -0.70 -1.47
C ARG A 587 -3.08 -0.03 -2.45
N HIS A 588 -2.48 1.10 -2.08
CA HIS A 588 -1.51 1.84 -2.91
C HIS A 588 -0.08 1.26 -2.81
N TRP A 589 0.07 0.03 -3.27
CA TRP A 589 1.35 -0.66 -3.34
C TRP A 589 1.36 -1.70 -4.46
N TRP A 590 2.55 -1.98 -5.00
CA TRP A 590 2.78 -3.01 -6.01
C TRP A 590 4.27 -3.38 -6.04
N PHE A 591 4.66 -4.28 -6.94
CA PHE A 591 6.02 -4.79 -7.04
C PHE A 591 6.54 -4.66 -8.47
N GLU A 592 7.83 -4.41 -8.59
CA GLU A 592 8.60 -4.53 -9.82
C GLU A 592 9.74 -5.53 -9.62
N MET A 593 10.25 -6.08 -10.73
CA MET A 593 11.44 -6.93 -10.72
C MET A 593 12.56 -6.21 -11.45
N ALA A 594 13.72 -6.11 -10.81
CA ALA A 594 14.94 -5.61 -11.41
C ALA A 594 15.57 -6.64 -12.35
N ASP A 595 16.23 -6.17 -13.40
CA ASP A 595 16.96 -7.02 -14.35
C ASP A 595 18.32 -7.49 -13.81
N GLU A 596 19.13 -8.11 -14.68
CA GLU A 596 20.49 -8.57 -14.38
C GLU A 596 21.48 -7.45 -14.03
N ASN A 597 21.16 -6.21 -14.38
CA ASN A 597 21.93 -5.01 -14.02
C ASN A 597 21.30 -4.26 -12.84
N GLY A 598 20.32 -4.86 -12.16
CA GLY A 598 19.59 -4.24 -11.06
C GLY A 598 18.63 -3.12 -11.50
N VAL A 599 18.40 -2.92 -12.79
CA VAL A 599 17.55 -1.83 -13.30
C VAL A 599 16.08 -2.26 -13.28
N PHE A 600 15.19 -1.40 -12.81
CA PHE A 600 13.74 -1.60 -12.84
C PHE A 600 13.02 -0.32 -13.28
N MET A 601 11.77 -0.47 -13.73
CA MET A 601 10.92 0.65 -14.10
C MET A 601 9.52 0.47 -13.51
N THR A 602 8.99 1.53 -12.88
CA THR A 602 7.61 1.59 -12.40
C THR A 602 6.90 2.80 -13.01
N THR A 603 5.60 2.68 -13.22
CA THR A 603 4.75 3.71 -13.84
C THR A 603 3.53 4.03 -12.98
N GLY A 604 2.92 5.19 -13.26
CA GLY A 604 1.75 5.67 -12.53
C GLY A 604 2.07 6.21 -11.15
N LEU A 605 3.18 6.92 -11.02
CA LEU A 605 3.51 7.66 -9.82
C LEU A 605 2.89 9.06 -9.87
N SER A 606 1.90 9.34 -9.02
CA SER A 606 1.34 10.70 -8.88
C SER A 606 2.32 11.67 -8.22
N ASP A 607 2.39 12.92 -8.72
CA ASP A 607 3.15 14.04 -8.14
C ASP A 607 2.75 14.42 -6.70
N ARG A 608 1.59 13.95 -6.21
CA ARG A 608 1.05 14.30 -4.88
C ARG A 608 1.35 13.28 -3.79
N ILE A 609 1.88 12.13 -4.17
CA ILE A 609 2.15 11.03 -3.25
C ILE A 609 3.66 10.92 -3.07
N ARG A 610 4.07 10.74 -1.82
CA ARG A 610 5.41 10.31 -1.50
C ARG A 610 5.45 8.79 -1.55
N TYR A 611 6.44 8.26 -2.26
CA TYR A 611 6.60 6.82 -2.48
C TYR A 611 7.83 6.31 -1.73
N GLU A 612 7.67 5.23 -0.98
CA GLU A 612 8.75 4.42 -0.47
C GLU A 612 9.12 3.35 -1.51
N ILE A 613 10.42 3.21 -1.77
CA ILE A 613 11.00 2.28 -2.73
C ILE A 613 11.88 1.29 -1.96
N ALA A 614 11.39 0.07 -1.75
CA ALA A 614 12.05 -0.92 -0.90
C ALA A 614 12.54 -2.13 -1.73
N PRO A 615 13.86 -2.23 -2.01
CA PRO A 615 14.43 -3.37 -2.72
C PRO A 615 14.72 -4.55 -1.79
N TYR A 616 14.42 -5.77 -2.27
CA TYR A 616 14.72 -7.02 -1.57
C TYR A 616 15.30 -8.06 -2.51
N VAL A 617 16.19 -8.92 -1.99
CA VAL A 617 16.63 -10.14 -2.69
C VAL A 617 16.36 -11.34 -1.79
N LEU A 618 15.69 -12.34 -2.35
CA LEU A 618 15.34 -13.57 -1.65
C LEU A 618 16.22 -14.72 -2.13
N ASN A 619 16.62 -15.58 -1.21
CA ASN A 619 17.15 -16.88 -1.55
C ASN A 619 16.03 -17.77 -2.09
N GLN A 620 16.13 -18.18 -3.36
CA GLN A 620 15.11 -18.94 -4.07
C GLN A 620 14.82 -20.32 -3.47
N THR A 621 15.75 -20.89 -2.69
CA THR A 621 15.58 -22.22 -2.06
C THR A 621 14.99 -22.11 -0.65
N THR A 622 15.49 -21.15 0.14
CA THR A 622 15.13 -21.05 1.57
C THR A 622 14.04 -20.01 1.85
N GLY A 623 13.72 -19.15 0.88
CA GLY A 623 12.78 -18.04 1.03
C GLY A 623 13.26 -16.94 1.97
N ARG A 624 14.54 -16.94 2.39
CA ARG A 624 15.10 -15.95 3.32
C ARG A 624 15.57 -14.70 2.57
N ILE A 625 15.46 -13.54 3.23
CA ILE A 625 16.03 -12.27 2.76
C ILE A 625 17.54 -12.35 2.83
N VAL A 626 18.20 -11.99 1.73
CA VAL A 626 19.66 -11.86 1.64
C VAL A 626 20.05 -10.39 1.50
N TYR A 627 19.23 -9.59 0.80
CA TYR A 627 19.38 -8.13 0.74
C TYR A 627 18.09 -7.44 1.12
N ALA A 628 18.19 -6.35 1.86
CA ALA A 628 17.09 -5.48 2.28
C ALA A 628 17.42 -4.00 2.04
N PRO A 629 16.43 -3.10 2.12
CA PRO A 629 16.65 -1.66 1.97
C PRO A 629 17.62 -1.14 3.04
N ASP A 630 18.69 -0.48 2.60
CA ASP A 630 19.67 0.18 3.48
C ASP A 630 19.20 1.58 3.90
N LYS A 631 18.86 1.76 5.18
CA LYS A 631 18.53 3.05 5.80
C LYS A 631 19.76 3.74 6.43
N GLY A 632 20.95 3.11 6.36
CA GLY A 632 22.18 3.62 6.94
C GLY A 632 22.86 4.74 6.14
N MET A 633 24.08 5.08 6.56
CA MET A 633 24.88 6.21 6.05
C MET A 633 25.11 6.13 4.54
N TYR A 634 25.40 4.92 4.02
CA TYR A 634 25.62 4.70 2.58
C TYR A 634 24.33 4.39 1.81
N GLY A 635 23.23 4.20 2.53
CA GLY A 635 21.91 3.84 2.01
C GLY A 635 21.03 5.07 1.77
N SER A 636 19.90 5.11 2.47
CA SER A 636 18.87 6.15 2.33
C SER A 636 19.37 7.55 2.70
N GLN A 637 20.39 7.67 3.55
CA GLN A 637 21.01 8.96 3.89
C GLN A 637 21.79 9.56 2.71
N ALA A 638 22.35 8.72 1.84
CA ALA A 638 23.02 9.13 0.60
C ALA A 638 22.03 9.23 -0.58
N PHE A 639 21.17 8.21 -0.75
CA PHE A 639 20.16 8.13 -1.79
C PHE A 639 18.79 7.82 -1.17
N PRO A 640 17.94 8.82 -0.93
CA PRO A 640 16.65 8.63 -0.28
C PRO A 640 15.80 7.56 -0.96
N HIS A 641 15.33 6.58 -0.19
CA HIS A 641 14.36 5.58 -0.67
C HIS A 641 12.96 6.14 -0.76
N GLU A 642 12.71 7.27 -0.11
CA GLU A 642 11.49 8.03 -0.29
C GLU A 642 11.64 9.07 -1.40
N ILE A 643 10.73 9.03 -2.37
CA ILE A 643 10.74 9.93 -3.51
C ILE A 643 9.40 10.61 -3.71
N ILE A 644 9.45 11.76 -4.39
CA ILE A 644 8.29 12.45 -4.96
C ILE A 644 8.61 12.68 -6.43
N ILE A 645 7.60 12.53 -7.30
CA ILE A 645 7.71 12.90 -8.72
C ILE A 645 7.40 14.39 -8.88
N HIS A 646 8.29 15.11 -9.55
CA HIS A 646 8.06 16.51 -9.85
C HIS A 646 7.19 16.66 -11.11
N TYR A 647 6.05 17.34 -11.01
CA TYR A 647 5.08 17.45 -12.10
C TYR A 647 5.63 18.07 -13.40
N SER A 648 6.65 18.94 -13.35
CA SER A 648 7.22 19.52 -14.58
C SER A 648 8.06 18.54 -15.39
N VAL A 649 8.64 17.52 -14.73
CA VAL A 649 9.53 16.53 -15.36
C VAL A 649 8.79 15.21 -15.58
N GLY A 650 7.97 14.81 -14.61
CA GLY A 650 7.18 13.58 -14.65
C GLY A 650 7.99 12.29 -14.54
N TYR A 651 9.31 12.35 -14.42
CA TYR A 651 10.11 11.15 -14.23
C TYR A 651 11.22 11.36 -13.20
N ARG A 652 11.71 10.24 -12.67
CA ARG A 652 12.92 10.19 -11.83
C ARG A 652 13.82 9.06 -12.33
N GLY A 653 15.06 9.39 -12.66
CA GLY A 653 15.99 8.47 -13.31
C GLY A 653 15.63 8.17 -14.78
N THR A 654 16.62 7.68 -15.53
CA THR A 654 16.50 7.26 -16.93
C THR A 654 17.17 5.90 -17.13
N LYS A 655 17.09 5.29 -18.32
CA LYS A 655 17.81 4.03 -18.57
C LYS A 655 19.33 4.25 -18.58
N GLU A 656 19.78 5.42 -19.02
CA GLU A 656 21.18 5.81 -19.13
C GLU A 656 21.75 6.27 -17.78
N ALA A 657 20.91 6.87 -16.94
CA ALA A 657 21.24 7.28 -15.58
C ALA A 657 20.08 6.93 -14.61
N PRO A 658 19.97 5.65 -14.20
CA PRO A 658 18.93 5.23 -13.26
C PRO A 658 19.11 5.86 -11.88
N TYR A 659 18.01 6.04 -11.14
CA TYR A 659 18.07 6.49 -9.75
C TYR A 659 18.57 5.36 -8.83
N PRO A 660 19.68 5.55 -8.08
CA PRO A 660 20.18 4.51 -7.19
C PRO A 660 19.21 4.22 -6.05
N VAL A 661 18.91 2.94 -5.83
CA VAL A 661 18.13 2.45 -4.69
C VAL A 661 18.99 1.45 -3.94
N VAL A 662 19.46 1.85 -2.76
CA VAL A 662 20.52 1.10 -2.07
C VAL A 662 19.94 -0.04 -1.24
N ALA A 663 20.48 -1.24 -1.45
CA ALA A 663 20.26 -2.42 -0.63
C ALA A 663 21.59 -2.90 -0.04
N PHE A 664 21.54 -3.59 1.10
CA PHE A 664 22.72 -4.15 1.75
C PHE A 664 22.50 -5.62 2.11
N PRO A 665 23.56 -6.44 2.14
CA PRO A 665 23.45 -7.81 2.61
C PRO A 665 23.15 -7.82 4.11
N CYS A 666 22.13 -8.56 4.53
CA CYS A 666 21.61 -8.46 5.90
C CYS A 666 21.25 -9.82 6.51
N GLY A 667 21.30 -9.88 7.84
CA GLY A 667 20.49 -10.80 8.64
C GLY A 667 19.16 -10.14 9.04
N SER A 668 18.17 -10.94 9.43
CA SER A 668 16.84 -10.43 9.81
C SER A 668 16.49 -10.81 11.25
N ILE A 669 15.95 -9.87 12.02
CA ILE A 669 15.38 -10.12 13.35
C ILE A 669 13.88 -9.83 13.28
N GLU A 670 13.04 -10.86 13.47
CA GLU A 670 11.58 -10.74 13.48
C GLU A 670 11.05 -10.50 14.90
N ILE A 671 10.19 -9.49 15.05
CA ILE A 671 9.70 -8.94 16.32
C ILE A 671 8.17 -8.94 16.30
N PHE A 672 7.54 -9.40 17.39
CA PHE A 672 6.09 -9.51 17.50
C PHE A 672 5.55 -8.74 18.71
N ASN A 673 4.24 -8.53 18.74
CA ASN A 673 3.52 -7.87 19.84
C ASN A 673 4.11 -6.49 20.18
N MET A 674 4.57 -5.75 19.17
CA MET A 674 4.98 -4.36 19.27
C MET A 674 3.72 -3.50 19.48
N LYS A 675 3.18 -3.47 20.70
CA LYS A 675 2.03 -2.63 21.05
C LYS A 675 2.45 -1.60 22.07
N ASP A 676 1.80 -0.43 22.03
CA ASP A 676 1.94 0.54 23.10
C ASP A 676 1.46 -0.11 24.41
N SER A 677 2.38 -0.27 25.36
CA SER A 677 2.08 -0.79 26.69
C SER A 677 1.51 0.30 27.61
N GLN A 678 1.51 1.57 27.17
CA GLN A 678 0.95 2.69 27.91
C GLN A 678 -0.55 2.84 27.65
N PRO A 679 -1.36 3.20 28.66
CA PRO A 679 -2.76 3.52 28.43
C PRO A 679 -2.86 4.71 27.47
N VAL A 680 -3.57 4.55 26.35
CA VAL A 680 -3.94 5.67 25.49
C VAL A 680 -4.76 6.65 26.34
N SER A 681 -4.25 7.86 26.56
CA SER A 681 -5.02 8.89 27.25
C SER A 681 -6.34 9.13 26.50
N GLY A 682 -7.45 9.36 27.20
CA GLY A 682 -8.75 9.59 26.57
C GLY A 682 -8.75 10.73 25.53
N VAL A 683 -7.77 11.63 25.59
CA VAL A 683 -7.52 12.71 24.62
C VAL A 683 -6.99 12.18 23.28
N GLY A 684 -6.20 11.10 23.27
CA GLY A 684 -5.72 10.44 22.05
C GLY A 684 -6.86 9.76 21.28
N LEU A 685 -7.75 9.09 22.00
CA LEU A 685 -8.97 8.50 21.44
C LEU A 685 -9.94 9.59 20.94
N ALA A 686 -10.13 10.67 21.71
CA ALA A 686 -10.97 11.81 21.30
C ALA A 686 -10.42 12.50 20.03
N LYS A 687 -9.10 12.73 19.92
CA LYS A 687 -8.48 13.26 18.70
C LYS A 687 -8.55 12.30 17.50
N ALA A 688 -8.51 10.99 17.73
CA ALA A 688 -8.68 9.97 16.69
C ALA A 688 -10.14 9.83 16.23
N ILE A 689 -11.11 10.22 17.08
CA ILE A 689 -12.52 10.31 16.73
C ILE A 689 -12.84 11.65 16.04
N GLU A 690 -12.20 12.75 16.45
CA GLU A 690 -12.37 14.09 15.86
C GLU A 690 -11.62 14.28 14.54
N GLY A 691 -10.47 13.61 14.36
CA GLY A 691 -9.74 13.52 13.11
C GLY A 691 -10.16 12.26 12.37
N TRP A 692 -10.75 12.40 11.18
CA TRP A 692 -11.19 11.34 10.25
C TRP A 692 -10.08 10.40 9.73
N THR A 693 -9.09 10.10 10.57
CA THR A 693 -7.92 9.26 10.36
C THR A 693 -7.69 8.47 11.63
N ALA A 694 -7.68 7.14 11.55
CA ALA A 694 -7.15 6.30 12.60
C ALA A 694 -5.67 6.67 12.81
N PHE A 695 -5.37 7.39 13.89
CA PHE A 695 -4.00 7.70 14.30
C PHE A 695 -3.41 6.46 15.00
N GLU A 696 -3.10 5.41 14.23
CA GLU A 696 -2.10 4.46 14.69
C GLU A 696 -0.74 5.15 14.59
N ARG A 697 -0.12 5.45 15.74
CA ARG A 697 1.24 5.99 15.76
C ARG A 697 2.19 4.97 15.17
N ARG A 698 3.03 5.40 14.24
CA ARG A 698 4.05 4.55 13.66
C ARG A 698 5.17 4.32 14.64
N MET A 699 5.59 3.07 14.72
CA MET A 699 6.77 2.67 15.48
C MET A 699 7.98 2.71 14.56
N GLN A 700 9.10 3.12 15.12
CA GLN A 700 10.41 3.02 14.48
C GLN A 700 11.31 2.11 15.32
N ILE A 701 12.26 1.47 14.65
CA ILE A 701 13.26 0.62 15.30
C ILE A 701 14.64 1.23 15.02
N SER A 702 15.32 1.66 16.08
CA SER A 702 16.75 2.00 15.98
C SER A 702 17.56 0.71 16.04
N VAL A 703 18.54 0.57 15.15
CA VAL A 703 19.39 -0.63 15.04
C VAL A 703 20.84 -0.25 15.34
N ASN A 704 21.28 -0.59 16.55
CA ASN A 704 22.57 -0.19 17.07
C ASN A 704 23.54 -1.37 17.15
N ASP A 705 24.84 -1.10 17.10
CA ASP A 705 25.86 -2.05 17.54
C ASP A 705 25.88 -2.10 19.06
N ALA A 706 25.54 -3.25 19.65
CA ALA A 706 25.47 -3.42 21.11
C ALA A 706 26.81 -3.15 21.82
N ARG A 707 27.95 -3.17 21.11
CA ARG A 707 29.27 -2.89 21.67
C ARG A 707 29.52 -1.40 21.87
N THR A 708 28.90 -0.56 21.05
CA THR A 708 29.12 0.90 21.02
C THR A 708 27.88 1.69 21.38
N HIS A 709 26.70 1.08 21.31
CA HIS A 709 25.37 1.70 21.44
C HIS A 709 25.09 2.81 20.42
N PHE A 710 25.79 2.77 19.28
CA PHE A 710 25.56 3.67 18.15
C PHE A 710 24.94 2.94 16.98
N GLU A 711 24.20 3.69 16.17
CA GLU A 711 23.61 3.22 14.92
C GLU A 711 24.70 2.63 14.00
N THR A 712 24.38 1.52 13.35
CA THR A 712 25.30 0.85 12.42
C THR A 712 25.38 1.56 11.06
N ASP A 713 26.49 1.40 10.34
CA ASP A 713 26.68 1.99 9.01
C ASP A 713 25.63 1.52 7.99
N HIS A 714 25.15 0.28 8.17
CA HIS A 714 24.14 -0.38 7.35
C HIS A 714 23.07 -1.02 8.24
N TYR A 715 21.83 -0.59 8.09
CA TYR A 715 20.69 -1.18 8.76
C TYR A 715 19.42 -0.94 7.96
N GLY A 716 18.33 -1.61 8.35
CA GLY A 716 17.01 -1.28 7.86
C GLY A 716 15.96 -1.77 8.85
N TYR A 717 14.73 -1.28 8.71
CA TYR A 717 13.61 -1.86 9.43
C TYR A 717 12.30 -1.57 8.70
N VAL A 718 11.30 -2.42 8.93
CA VAL A 718 9.93 -2.23 8.46
C VAL A 718 8.98 -2.69 9.57
N THR A 719 7.90 -1.94 9.78
CA THR A 719 6.86 -2.25 10.78
C THR A 719 5.48 -2.18 10.16
N GLU A 720 4.57 -3.03 10.60
CA GLU A 720 3.16 -3.02 10.20
C GLU A 720 2.32 -3.60 11.35
N SER A 721 1.30 -2.85 11.79
CA SER A 721 0.51 -3.22 12.96
C SER A 721 1.41 -3.44 14.18
N ASP A 722 1.42 -4.63 14.78
CA ASP A 722 2.19 -5.02 15.96
C ASP A 722 3.38 -5.95 15.65
N VAL A 723 3.84 -5.99 14.39
CA VAL A 723 4.98 -6.80 13.95
C VAL A 723 6.01 -5.91 13.24
N GLY A 724 7.28 -6.23 13.43
CA GLY A 724 8.39 -5.55 12.78
C GLY A 724 9.52 -6.51 12.42
N ILE A 725 10.32 -6.10 11.45
CA ILE A 725 11.58 -6.76 11.11
C ILE A 725 12.68 -5.71 11.13
N ALA A 726 13.77 -6.01 11.83
CA ALA A 726 15.02 -5.27 11.74
C ALA A 726 15.99 -6.04 10.84
N PHE A 727 16.59 -5.32 9.89
CA PHE A 727 17.66 -5.81 9.02
C PHE A 727 18.99 -5.34 9.59
N VAL A 728 19.86 -6.28 9.89
CA VAL A 728 21.10 -6.06 10.63
C VAL A 728 22.31 -6.49 9.80
N GLN A 729 23.43 -5.81 9.98
CA GLN A 729 24.68 -6.20 9.33
C GLN A 729 25.22 -7.51 9.92
N GLY A 730 25.66 -8.43 9.04
CA GLY A 730 26.18 -9.72 9.46
C GLY A 730 27.41 -9.60 10.37
N GLY A 731 27.44 -10.39 11.44
CA GLY A 731 28.60 -10.45 12.34
C GLY A 731 28.71 -9.29 13.35
N ILE A 732 27.74 -8.37 13.37
CA ILE A 732 27.65 -7.30 14.38
C ILE A 732 26.51 -7.65 15.36
N PRO A 733 26.75 -7.66 16.68
CA PRO A 733 25.69 -7.89 17.66
C PRO A 733 24.74 -6.68 17.68
N ALA A 734 23.48 -6.90 17.31
CA ALA A 734 22.49 -5.84 17.21
C ALA A 734 21.75 -5.60 18.53
N GLU A 735 21.60 -4.34 18.90
CA GLU A 735 20.68 -3.82 19.91
C GLU A 735 19.53 -3.10 19.20
N LEU A 736 18.29 -3.36 19.59
CA LEU A 736 17.10 -2.76 18.98
C LEU A 736 16.36 -1.90 20.01
N ILE A 737 16.07 -0.66 19.63
CA ILE A 737 15.32 0.30 20.45
C ILE A 737 14.06 0.68 19.71
N LEU A 738 12.90 0.45 20.32
CA LEU A 738 11.59 0.78 19.77
C LEU A 738 11.11 2.11 20.33
N SER A 739 10.69 3.01 19.44
CA SER A 739 10.09 4.31 19.78
C SER A 739 8.98 4.68 18.78
N PHE A 740 8.28 5.79 19.02
CA PHE A 740 7.35 6.33 18.02
C PHE A 740 8.09 7.25 17.04
N GLU A 741 7.67 7.29 15.77
CA GLU A 741 8.23 8.22 14.77
C GLU A 741 8.01 9.69 15.15
N ASP A 742 6.84 10.02 15.74
CA ASP A 742 6.52 11.39 16.17
C ASP A 742 7.11 11.77 17.53
N ARG A 743 7.65 10.78 18.27
CA ARG A 743 8.26 10.92 19.60
C ARG A 743 9.44 9.96 19.78
N PRO A 744 10.57 10.21 19.10
CA PRO A 744 11.75 9.34 19.17
C PRO A 744 12.35 9.27 20.59
N GLU A 745 12.07 10.25 21.45
CA GLU A 745 12.52 10.29 22.84
C GLU A 745 11.75 9.35 23.78
N VAL A 746 10.61 8.80 23.36
CA VAL A 746 9.79 7.90 24.17
C VAL A 746 10.19 6.45 23.88
N LEU A 747 10.82 5.79 24.86
CA LEU A 747 11.14 4.38 24.78
C LEU A 747 9.86 3.54 24.93
N ILE A 748 9.58 2.73 23.92
CA ILE A 748 8.49 1.74 23.94
C ILE A 748 9.05 0.38 24.38
N GLY A 749 10.19 -0.03 23.84
CA GLY A 749 10.79 -1.32 24.13
C GLY A 749 12.28 -1.35 23.83
N LEU A 750 13.01 -2.19 24.56
CA LEU A 750 14.43 -2.44 24.40
C LEU A 750 14.66 -3.94 24.18
N LEU A 751 15.45 -4.28 23.16
CA LEU A 751 15.92 -5.64 22.90
C LEU A 751 17.43 -5.59 22.71
N HIS A 752 18.18 -5.88 23.76
CA HIS A 752 19.65 -5.90 23.73
C HIS A 752 20.24 -7.17 24.37
N ASN A 753 19.40 -8.16 24.67
CA ASN A 753 19.79 -9.45 25.22
C ASN A 753 20.55 -9.30 26.55
N ALA A 754 19.91 -8.63 27.50
CA ALA A 754 20.46 -8.44 28.84
C ALA A 754 20.27 -9.69 29.71
N ASP A 755 21.20 -9.83 30.65
CA ASP A 755 21.18 -10.81 31.73
C ASP A 755 21.81 -10.20 33.00
N ALA A 756 21.87 -10.98 34.07
CA ALA A 756 22.41 -10.51 35.34
C ALA A 756 23.92 -10.18 35.29
N GLU A 757 24.69 -10.72 34.32
CA GLU A 757 26.12 -10.44 34.17
C GLU A 757 26.36 -9.16 33.36
N ASN A 758 25.50 -8.87 32.37
CA ASN A 758 25.56 -7.69 31.51
C ASN A 758 24.21 -6.96 31.44
N PRO A 759 23.73 -6.39 32.57
CA PRO A 759 22.40 -5.77 32.62
C PRO A 759 22.34 -4.40 31.92
N GLU A 760 23.42 -3.62 31.97
CA GLU A 760 23.45 -2.27 31.38
C GLU A 760 23.66 -2.29 29.87
N HIS A 761 24.66 -3.04 29.41
CA HIS A 761 25.09 -3.04 28.00
C HIS A 761 24.38 -4.11 27.16
N GLY A 762 23.91 -5.20 27.77
CA GLY A 762 23.42 -6.35 27.03
C GLY A 762 24.50 -7.03 26.18
N ARG A 763 24.18 -8.20 25.61
CA ARG A 763 25.09 -8.92 24.69
C ARG A 763 24.80 -8.62 23.21
N GLY A 764 23.65 -8.03 22.92
CA GLY A 764 23.08 -7.92 21.58
C GLY A 764 22.69 -9.27 20.96
N TYR A 765 22.10 -9.20 19.78
CA TYR A 765 21.70 -10.34 18.95
C TYR A 765 22.63 -10.45 17.75
N LEU A 766 23.42 -11.53 17.70
CA LEU A 766 24.32 -11.80 16.58
C LEU A 766 23.59 -12.63 15.51
N VAL A 767 23.42 -12.07 14.32
CA VAL A 767 22.76 -12.73 13.18
C VAL A 767 23.65 -12.58 11.95
N ASN A 768 23.91 -13.67 11.22
CA ASN A 768 24.71 -13.60 10.00
C ASN A 768 23.86 -13.22 8.78
N GLU A 769 24.53 -12.85 7.68
CA GLU A 769 23.87 -12.56 6.40
C GLU A 769 23.04 -13.76 5.93
N GLY A 770 21.78 -13.52 5.52
CA GLY A 770 20.86 -14.56 5.09
C GLY A 770 20.28 -15.43 6.21
N GLU A 771 20.60 -15.15 7.48
CA GLU A 771 19.97 -15.77 8.64
C GLU A 771 18.76 -14.96 9.12
N THR A 772 17.82 -15.64 9.76
CA THR A 772 16.63 -15.02 10.36
C THR A 772 16.51 -15.49 11.78
N LEU A 773 16.58 -14.55 12.73
CA LEU A 773 16.29 -14.77 14.14
C LEU A 773 14.84 -14.37 14.40
N ARG A 774 14.02 -15.33 14.78
CA ARG A 774 12.65 -15.08 15.22
C ARG A 774 12.62 -14.95 16.73
N LEU A 775 12.31 -13.76 17.25
CA LEU A 775 12.15 -13.56 18.69
C LEU A 775 10.74 -14.00 19.10
N THR A 776 10.55 -15.29 19.34
CA THR A 776 9.31 -15.80 19.96
C THR A 776 9.16 -15.21 21.37
N HIS A 777 7.93 -15.12 21.87
CA HIS A 777 7.65 -14.56 23.19
C HIS A 777 8.23 -13.14 23.40
N THR A 778 8.23 -12.29 22.35
CA THR A 778 8.89 -10.97 22.35
C THR A 778 8.52 -10.07 23.54
N ALA A 779 7.26 -10.11 24.00
CA ALA A 779 6.80 -9.36 25.18
C ALA A 779 7.60 -9.69 26.44
N LEU A 780 8.05 -10.94 26.59
CA LEU A 780 8.94 -11.36 27.67
C LEU A 780 10.32 -10.74 27.55
N HIS A 781 10.86 -10.71 26.32
CA HIS A 781 12.17 -10.12 26.05
C HIS A 781 12.16 -8.63 26.37
N PHE A 782 11.11 -7.89 25.98
CA PHE A 782 10.95 -6.48 26.36
C PHE A 782 10.91 -6.29 27.89
N ALA A 783 10.07 -7.07 28.59
CA ALA A 783 9.97 -7.00 30.05
C ALA A 783 11.29 -7.32 30.74
N ARG A 784 11.97 -8.39 30.30
CA ARG A 784 13.22 -8.88 30.88
C ARG A 784 14.39 -7.92 30.66
N ASP A 785 14.57 -7.47 29.42
CA ASP A 785 15.70 -6.62 29.06
C ASP A 785 15.57 -5.24 29.75
N LEU A 786 14.36 -4.68 29.84
CA LEU A 786 14.11 -3.46 30.62
C LEU A 786 14.26 -3.68 32.12
N TYR A 787 13.80 -4.82 32.66
CA TYR A 787 13.97 -5.17 34.07
C TYR A 787 15.45 -5.16 34.46
N TYR A 788 16.32 -5.86 33.73
CA TYR A 788 17.75 -5.90 34.07
C TYR A 788 18.41 -4.52 34.00
N LEU A 789 18.09 -3.73 32.98
CA LEU A 789 18.61 -2.36 32.87
C LEU A 789 18.17 -1.47 34.04
N ASN A 790 16.88 -1.55 34.39
CA ASN A 790 16.32 -0.74 35.47
C ASN A 790 16.77 -1.22 36.85
N ASP A 791 16.95 -2.52 37.06
CA ASP A 791 17.48 -3.12 38.31
C ASP A 791 18.89 -2.62 38.58
N TYR A 792 19.76 -2.66 37.56
CA TYR A 792 21.10 -2.09 37.63
C TYR A 792 21.10 -0.59 37.96
N ARG A 793 20.26 0.20 37.26
CA ARG A 793 20.18 1.65 37.48
C ARG A 793 19.60 2.00 38.85
N THR A 794 18.62 1.25 39.32
CA THR A 794 18.02 1.44 40.65
C THR A 794 19.05 1.13 41.73
N THR A 795 19.75 0.00 41.62
CA THR A 795 20.84 -0.39 42.53
C THR A 795 21.94 0.68 42.54
N LEU A 796 22.33 1.20 41.38
CA LEU A 796 23.30 2.29 41.27
C LEU A 796 22.82 3.57 41.98
N CYS A 797 21.56 3.96 41.82
CA CYS A 797 20.97 5.10 42.54
C CYS A 797 20.98 4.88 44.05
N GLU A 798 20.61 3.69 44.53
CA GLU A 798 20.60 3.32 45.94
C GLU A 798 22.01 3.37 46.56
N GLU A 799 23.02 2.80 45.88
CA GLU A 799 24.42 2.87 46.30
C GLU A 799 24.92 4.32 46.43
N LYS A 800 24.42 5.22 45.57
CA LYS A 800 24.73 6.65 45.59
C LYS A 800 23.77 7.47 46.47
N LYS A 801 22.86 6.82 47.20
CA LYS A 801 21.88 7.44 48.12
C LYS A 801 20.95 8.45 47.43
N ILE A 802 20.57 8.16 46.18
CA ILE A 802 19.61 8.94 45.40
C ILE A 802 18.26 8.24 45.49
N PHE A 803 17.24 8.99 45.91
CA PHE A 803 15.87 8.50 45.95
C PHE A 803 15.14 8.85 44.64
N VAL A 804 14.63 7.83 43.95
CA VAL A 804 14.02 7.94 42.60
C VAL A 804 12.54 7.55 42.59
N GLY A 805 11.98 7.03 43.68
CA GLY A 805 10.53 6.76 43.80
C GLY A 805 10.01 5.68 42.84
N VAL A 806 10.90 4.85 42.28
CA VAL A 806 10.56 3.77 41.32
C VAL A 806 10.47 2.39 41.97
N GLU A 807 10.80 2.28 43.25
CA GLU A 807 10.99 1.00 43.95
C GLU A 807 9.71 0.17 44.00
N GLN A 808 8.53 0.82 44.00
CA GLN A 808 7.25 0.11 43.93
C GLN A 808 6.99 -0.45 42.53
N TYR A 809 7.18 0.37 41.48
CA TYR A 809 6.98 -0.06 40.09
C TYR A 809 7.89 -1.23 39.75
N HIS A 810 9.16 -1.15 40.14
CA HIS A 810 10.16 -2.17 39.84
C HIS A 810 9.90 -3.48 40.60
N ARG A 811 9.53 -3.44 41.89
CA ARG A 811 9.15 -4.64 42.66
C ARG A 811 7.90 -5.33 42.11
N ASP A 812 6.88 -4.54 41.76
CA ASP A 812 5.66 -5.10 41.15
C ASP A 812 5.99 -5.71 39.79
N ALA A 813 6.82 -5.05 38.98
CA ALA A 813 7.27 -5.57 37.69
C ALA A 813 8.06 -6.88 37.81
N GLU A 814 8.94 -7.01 38.80
CA GLU A 814 9.68 -8.24 39.10
C GLU A 814 8.72 -9.40 39.43
N ALA A 815 7.73 -9.16 40.28
CA ALA A 815 6.73 -10.16 40.63
C ALA A 815 5.94 -10.63 39.40
N ARG A 816 5.55 -9.70 38.51
CA ARG A 816 4.89 -10.03 37.24
C ARG A 816 5.81 -10.79 36.30
N LEU A 817 7.09 -10.42 36.20
CA LEU A 817 8.07 -11.11 35.36
C LEU A 817 8.24 -12.57 35.80
N LYS A 818 8.34 -12.82 37.11
CA LYS A 818 8.38 -14.18 37.67
C LYS A 818 7.13 -14.99 37.30
N SER A 819 5.93 -14.42 37.47
CA SER A 819 4.68 -15.08 37.06
C SER A 819 4.59 -15.32 35.55
N ALA A 820 5.17 -14.45 34.72
CA ALA A 820 5.22 -14.64 33.27
C ALA A 820 6.12 -15.84 32.90
N LEU A 821 7.29 -15.95 33.54
CA LEU A 821 8.21 -17.08 33.38
C LEU A 821 7.61 -18.40 33.86
N GLU A 822 6.88 -18.39 34.98
CA GLU A 822 6.13 -19.54 35.48
C GLU A 822 5.03 -19.96 34.49
N GLY A 823 4.22 -19.01 34.00
CA GLY A 823 3.19 -19.28 33.00
C GLY A 823 3.75 -19.91 31.72
N LEU A 824 4.94 -19.47 31.27
CA LEU A 824 5.62 -20.08 30.13
C LEU A 824 6.05 -21.53 30.44
N ARG A 825 6.63 -21.79 31.61
CA ARG A 825 7.03 -23.14 32.06
C ARG A 825 5.84 -24.09 32.20
N GLU A 826 4.71 -23.60 32.69
CA GLU A 826 3.47 -24.37 32.86
C GLU A 826 2.66 -24.53 31.55
N LYS A 827 3.17 -24.04 30.42
CA LYS A 827 2.48 -24.06 29.12
C LYS A 827 1.11 -23.37 29.20
N ARG A 828 1.09 -22.20 29.83
CA ARG A 828 -0.08 -21.32 30.00
C ARG A 828 0.14 -19.98 29.30
N PRO A 829 -0.06 -19.90 27.96
CA PRO A 829 0.16 -18.68 27.19
C PRO A 829 -0.73 -17.50 27.61
N ASP A 830 -1.92 -17.79 28.15
CA ASP A 830 -2.86 -16.83 28.74
C ASP A 830 -2.26 -16.09 29.94
N SER A 831 -1.68 -16.83 30.89
CA SER A 831 -0.98 -16.25 32.05
C SER A 831 0.30 -15.57 31.63
N TYR A 832 1.12 -16.26 30.82
CA TYR A 832 2.39 -15.76 30.33
C TYR A 832 2.24 -14.35 29.73
N TYR A 833 1.36 -14.19 28.73
CA TYR A 833 1.25 -12.94 27.98
C TYR A 833 0.70 -11.81 28.85
N LYS A 834 -0.31 -12.10 29.68
CA LYS A 834 -0.89 -11.15 30.64
C LYS A 834 0.18 -10.57 31.57
N TYR A 835 1.00 -11.43 32.16
CA TYR A 835 2.02 -10.99 33.11
C TYR A 835 3.24 -10.36 32.44
N ALA A 836 3.63 -10.83 31.24
CA ALA A 836 4.72 -10.25 30.47
C ALA A 836 4.43 -8.79 30.09
N ILE A 837 3.25 -8.51 29.51
CA ILE A 837 2.85 -7.14 29.17
C ILE A 837 2.72 -6.26 30.42
N SER A 838 2.17 -6.80 31.51
CA SER A 838 2.07 -6.03 32.76
C SER A 838 3.44 -5.67 33.32
N SER A 839 4.42 -6.58 33.27
CA SER A 839 5.79 -6.32 33.70
C SER A 839 6.45 -5.28 32.80
N TRP A 840 6.35 -5.45 31.47
CA TRP A 840 6.86 -4.50 30.48
C TRP A 840 6.29 -3.09 30.68
N ALA A 841 4.98 -2.95 30.89
CA ALA A 841 4.35 -1.66 31.10
C ALA A 841 4.84 -0.94 32.38
N LEU A 842 5.08 -1.71 33.45
CA LEU A 842 5.60 -1.17 34.71
C LEU A 842 7.08 -0.78 34.57
N GLU A 843 7.90 -1.61 33.92
CA GLU A 843 9.32 -1.30 33.68
C GLU A 843 9.50 -0.11 32.74
N THR A 844 8.63 0.06 31.75
CA THR A 844 8.67 1.23 30.87
C THR A 844 8.40 2.53 31.64
N GLN A 845 7.49 2.49 32.62
CA GLN A 845 7.23 3.63 33.52
C GLN A 845 8.40 3.88 34.46
N ALA A 846 8.93 2.84 35.10
CA ALA A 846 10.10 2.94 35.97
C ALA A 846 11.30 3.51 35.21
N HIS A 847 11.52 3.05 33.97
CA HIS A 847 12.59 3.53 33.10
C HIS A 847 12.48 5.03 32.82
N GLY A 848 11.27 5.51 32.49
CA GLY A 848 11.03 6.93 32.22
C GLY A 848 11.43 7.82 33.40
N ILE A 849 11.00 7.45 34.62
CA ILE A 849 11.31 8.17 35.86
C ILE A 849 12.82 8.12 36.14
N LEU A 850 13.41 6.91 36.12
CA LEU A 850 14.85 6.71 36.35
C LEU A 850 15.71 7.55 35.39
N ARG A 851 15.38 7.52 34.10
CA ARG A 851 16.10 8.25 33.07
C ARG A 851 16.02 9.76 33.31
N ASP A 852 14.84 10.28 33.60
CA ASP A 852 14.63 11.71 33.78
C ASP A 852 15.33 12.21 35.06
N ASP A 853 15.31 11.45 36.15
CA ASP A 853 16.03 11.77 37.39
C ASP A 853 17.55 11.70 37.20
N MET A 854 18.07 10.63 36.59
CA MET A 854 19.50 10.50 36.27
C MET A 854 19.96 11.65 35.36
N ARG A 855 19.18 11.99 34.33
CA ARG A 855 19.46 13.14 33.45
C ARG A 855 19.44 14.46 34.22
N GLY A 856 18.51 14.62 35.15
CA GLY A 856 18.46 15.75 36.07
C GLY A 856 19.76 15.92 36.85
N ILE A 857 20.25 14.82 37.45
CA ILE A 857 21.50 14.80 38.23
C ILE A 857 22.73 15.12 37.36
N ILE A 858 22.77 14.63 36.12
CA ILE A 858 23.84 14.96 35.17
C ILE A 858 23.77 16.45 34.80
N ASN A 859 22.58 16.97 34.50
CA ASN A 859 22.39 18.38 34.13
C ASN A 859 22.71 19.33 35.29
N THR A 860 22.35 19.00 36.53
CA THR A 860 22.73 19.81 37.70
C THR A 860 24.24 19.82 37.91
N THR A 861 24.93 18.73 37.57
CA THR A 861 26.41 18.66 37.58
C THR A 861 26.99 19.68 36.60
N MET A 862 26.47 19.71 35.38
CA MET A 862 26.90 20.67 34.35
C MET A 862 26.63 22.12 34.76
N ALA A 863 25.43 22.40 35.26
CA ALA A 863 25.06 23.74 35.75
C ALA A 863 25.95 24.19 36.91
N SER A 864 26.19 23.31 37.88
CA SER A 864 27.08 23.58 39.02
C SER A 864 28.50 23.89 38.57
N PHE A 865 29.03 23.15 37.58
CA PHE A 865 30.35 23.42 37.02
C PHE A 865 30.44 24.79 36.36
N VAL A 866 29.45 25.17 35.55
CA VAL A 866 29.43 26.50 34.92
C VAL A 866 29.40 27.61 35.97
N LEU A 867 28.67 27.41 37.08
CA LEU A 867 28.61 28.35 38.20
C LEU A 867 29.92 28.44 39.01
N LEU A 868 30.79 27.41 38.96
CA LEU A 868 32.10 27.47 39.62
C LEU A 868 33.01 28.55 39.01
N ILE A 869 32.85 28.89 37.73
CA ILE A 869 33.65 29.91 37.05
C ILE A 869 33.42 31.32 37.65
N PRO A 870 32.19 31.86 37.70
CA PRO A 870 31.94 33.14 38.37
C PRO A 870 32.15 33.05 39.88
N PHE A 871 31.86 31.90 40.51
CA PHE A 871 32.14 31.70 41.93
C PHE A 871 33.63 31.86 42.24
N ALA A 872 34.54 31.22 41.50
CA ALA A 872 35.98 31.33 41.72
C ALA A 872 36.48 32.77 41.57
N PHE A 873 35.91 33.53 40.64
CA PHE A 873 36.19 34.97 40.50
C PHE A 873 35.72 35.78 41.70
N ILE A 874 34.48 35.56 42.17
CA ILE A 874 33.91 36.29 43.31
C ILE A 874 34.61 35.89 44.62
N ALA A 875 34.89 34.61 44.81
CA ALA A 875 35.59 34.09 45.98
C ALA A 875 37.04 34.58 46.04
N GLU A 876 37.73 34.72 44.89
CA GLU A 876 39.05 35.37 44.88
C GLU A 876 38.98 36.81 45.37
N ARG A 877 37.96 37.56 44.91
CA ARG A 877 37.72 38.94 45.40
C ARG A 877 37.42 38.96 46.89
N LEU A 878 36.63 38.02 47.39
CA LEU A 878 36.22 37.95 48.79
C LEU A 878 37.39 37.61 49.73
N PHE A 879 38.21 36.61 49.37
CA PHE A 879 39.21 36.06 50.29
C PHE A 879 40.62 36.64 50.12
N PHE A 880 41.01 37.06 48.90
CA PHE A 880 42.40 37.47 48.62
C PHE A 880 42.54 38.89 48.06
N SER A 881 41.51 39.39 47.35
CA SER A 881 41.45 40.78 46.85
C SER A 881 42.69 41.23 46.06
N HIS A 882 43.31 40.35 45.25
CA HIS A 882 44.52 40.72 44.52
C HIS A 882 44.24 41.78 43.44
N LEU A 883 45.04 42.87 43.45
CA LEU A 883 44.77 44.06 42.64
C LEU A 883 45.11 43.89 41.13
N LYS A 884 46.09 43.04 40.75
CA LYS A 884 46.43 42.59 39.37
C LYS A 884 47.58 41.56 39.39
N GLY A 885 47.68 40.71 38.36
CA GLY A 885 48.86 39.86 38.08
C GLY A 885 48.64 38.34 38.16
N THR A 886 49.71 37.57 37.90
CA THR A 886 49.72 36.09 37.88
C THR A 886 49.23 35.45 39.17
N ARG A 887 49.45 36.10 40.32
CA ARG A 887 48.96 35.64 41.63
C ARG A 887 47.43 35.55 41.70
N ARG A 888 46.72 36.48 41.05
CA ARG A 888 45.25 36.48 40.97
C ARG A 888 44.74 35.30 40.15
N MET A 889 45.42 35.01 39.04
CA MET A 889 45.06 33.87 38.20
C MET A 889 45.30 32.55 38.95
N LEU A 890 46.44 32.43 39.64
CA LEU A 890 46.75 31.26 40.46
C LEU A 890 45.77 31.07 41.63
N SER A 891 45.35 32.14 42.33
CA SER A 891 44.36 32.03 43.41
C SER A 891 42.97 31.66 42.88
N MET A 892 42.53 32.22 41.75
CA MET A 892 41.28 31.82 41.08
C MET A 892 41.32 30.35 40.65
N CYS A 893 42.41 29.89 40.02
CA CYS A 893 42.58 28.50 39.63
C CYS A 893 42.59 27.57 40.85
N GLY A 894 43.26 27.97 41.94
CA GLY A 894 43.29 27.21 43.19
C GLY A 894 41.89 27.06 43.81
N ILE A 895 41.13 28.15 43.89
CA ILE A 895 39.73 28.11 44.38
C ILE A 895 38.88 27.23 43.47
N PHE A 896 38.97 27.40 42.15
CA PHE A 896 38.22 26.61 41.20
C PHE A 896 38.51 25.11 41.35
N ILE A 897 39.78 24.72 41.42
CA ILE A 897 40.19 23.31 41.59
C ILE A 897 39.70 22.76 42.94
N ALA A 898 39.84 23.53 44.02
CA ALA A 898 39.39 23.10 45.34
C ALA A 898 37.86 22.93 45.39
N SER A 899 37.11 23.88 44.84
CA SER A 899 35.65 23.79 44.76
C SER A 899 35.17 22.69 43.82
N LEU A 900 35.87 22.45 42.71
CA LEU A 900 35.60 21.34 41.82
C LEU A 900 35.85 20.00 42.51
N ALA A 901 36.94 19.87 43.28
CA ALA A 901 37.23 18.67 44.07
C ALA A 901 36.15 18.40 45.12
N LEU A 902 35.69 19.44 45.84
CA LEU A 902 34.56 19.31 46.77
C LEU A 902 33.28 18.89 46.05
N LEU A 903 32.97 19.52 44.91
CA LEU A 903 31.78 19.17 44.13
C LEU A 903 31.86 17.74 43.61
N ALA A 904 33.03 17.28 43.16
CA ALA A 904 33.25 15.90 42.72
C ALA A 904 33.11 14.86 43.84
N LEU A 905 33.42 15.25 45.09
CA LEU A 905 33.27 14.37 46.25
C LEU A 905 31.83 14.28 46.76
N PHE A 906 31.06 15.38 46.69
CA PHE A 906 29.74 15.46 47.30
C PHE A 906 28.56 15.38 46.31
N HIS A 907 28.75 15.76 45.04
CA HIS A 907 27.68 15.76 44.06
C HIS A 907 27.64 14.42 43.30
N PRO A 908 26.56 13.64 43.42
CA PRO A 908 26.53 12.25 42.93
C PRO A 908 26.66 12.15 41.40
N GLY A 909 26.28 13.19 40.67
CA GLY A 909 26.41 13.20 39.21
C GLY A 909 27.84 13.08 38.69
N PHE A 910 28.87 13.45 39.48
CA PHE A 910 30.28 13.20 39.11
C PHE A 910 30.66 11.73 39.12
N ALA A 911 29.98 10.92 39.93
CA ALA A 911 30.20 9.48 40.01
C ALA A 911 29.28 8.69 39.08
N MET A 912 28.16 9.27 38.62
CA MET A 912 27.15 8.57 37.80
C MET A 912 27.31 8.76 36.30
N ALA A 913 27.76 9.93 35.81
CA ALA A 913 27.91 10.09 34.37
C ALA A 913 29.21 9.45 33.87
N THR A 914 29.08 8.53 32.91
CA THR A 914 30.17 7.79 32.27
C THR A 914 31.26 8.68 31.68
N ASN A 915 30.94 9.94 31.34
CA ASN A 915 31.87 10.89 30.72
C ASN A 915 31.75 12.33 31.25
N VAL A 916 31.48 12.53 32.54
CA VAL A 916 31.40 13.89 33.12
C VAL A 916 32.60 14.74 32.71
N PHE A 917 33.81 14.21 32.83
CA PHE A 917 35.03 14.95 32.50
C PHE A 917 35.10 15.42 31.06
N VAL A 918 34.62 14.64 30.09
CA VAL A 918 34.58 15.05 28.67
C VAL A 918 33.61 16.21 28.48
N VAL A 919 32.43 16.13 29.10
CA VAL A 919 31.44 17.21 29.07
C VAL A 919 32.00 18.47 29.73
N LEU A 920 32.72 18.33 30.84
CA LEU A 920 33.38 19.45 31.53
C LEU A 920 34.50 20.07 30.68
N ILE A 921 35.29 19.26 29.97
CA ILE A 921 36.30 19.74 29.02
C ILE A 921 35.63 20.50 27.88
N GLY A 922 34.56 19.96 27.30
CA GLY A 922 33.78 20.63 26.26
C GLY A 922 33.21 21.98 26.73
N LEU A 923 32.64 22.02 27.94
CA LEU A 923 32.17 23.26 28.56
C LEU A 923 33.30 24.24 28.85
N ALA A 924 34.47 23.77 29.28
CA ALA A 924 35.64 24.62 29.50
C ALA A 924 36.14 25.23 28.17
N ILE A 925 36.20 24.42 27.10
CA ILE A 925 36.53 24.91 25.76
C ILE A 925 35.48 25.93 25.29
N ALA A 926 34.19 25.65 25.47
CA ALA A 926 33.12 26.59 25.13
C ALA A 926 33.24 27.90 25.93
N ALA A 927 33.48 27.83 27.24
CA ALA A 927 33.66 28.99 28.09
C ALA A 927 34.90 29.83 27.72
N LEU A 928 36.00 29.19 27.29
CA LEU A 928 37.22 29.86 26.83
C LEU A 928 37.08 30.47 25.42
N THR A 929 36.31 29.82 24.55
CA THR A 929 36.10 30.27 23.15
C THR A 929 34.99 31.32 23.04
N THR A 930 34.01 31.33 23.93
CA THR A 930 32.87 32.28 23.90
C THR A 930 33.30 33.75 23.92
N PRO A 931 34.23 34.23 24.78
CA PRO A 931 34.71 35.61 24.74
C PRO A 931 35.43 35.96 23.44
N ILE A 932 36.16 35.00 22.86
CA ILE A 932 36.87 35.18 21.58
C ILE A 932 35.86 35.30 20.44
N LEU A 933 34.83 34.45 20.42
CA LEU A 933 33.72 34.55 19.46
C LEU A 933 32.96 35.86 19.63
N LEU A 934 32.66 36.29 20.86
CA LEU A 934 32.01 37.58 21.12
C LEU A 934 32.86 38.78 20.71
N LEU A 935 34.19 38.72 20.86
CA LEU A 935 35.11 39.75 20.38
C LEU A 935 35.22 39.75 18.85
N LEU A 936 35.23 38.57 18.20
CA LEU A 936 35.24 38.45 16.75
C LEU A 936 33.93 38.94 16.13
N PHE A 937 32.79 38.53 16.67
CA PHE A 937 31.47 39.01 16.24
C PHE A 937 31.25 40.47 16.59
N GLY A 938 31.69 40.93 17.76
CA GLY A 938 31.64 42.33 18.15
C GLY A 938 32.55 43.22 17.29
N GLY A 939 33.72 42.72 16.91
CA GLY A 939 34.62 43.36 15.94
C GLY A 939 34.03 43.38 14.53
N ALA A 940 33.38 42.30 14.10
CA ALA A 940 32.67 42.25 12.81
C ALA A 940 31.47 43.20 12.78
N LEU A 941 30.66 43.26 13.84
CA LEU A 941 29.56 44.22 14.00
C LEU A 941 30.06 45.66 14.12
N GLY A 942 31.22 45.87 14.73
CA GLY A 942 31.91 47.16 14.78
C GLY A 942 32.49 47.60 13.45
N ALA A 943 32.82 46.67 12.54
CA ALA A 943 33.25 46.94 11.17
C ALA A 943 32.08 47.18 10.19
N PHE A 944 30.84 46.83 10.59
CA PHE A 944 29.60 47.13 9.88
C PHE A 944 28.97 48.48 10.29
N LYS A 945 29.49 49.13 11.34
CA LYS A 945 29.25 50.54 11.67
C LYS A 945 30.35 51.41 11.08
#